data_AF-A0A8J5Y928-F1
#
_entry.id   AF-A0A8J5Y928-F1
#
_cell.length_a   1.000
_cell.length_b   1.000
_cell.length_c   1.000
_cell.angle_alpha   90.00
_cell.angle_beta   90.00
_cell.angle_gamma   90.00
#
_symmetry.space_group_name_H-M   'P 1'
#
loop_
_entity.id
_entity.type
_entity.pdbx_description
1 polymer ?
#
loop_
_entity_poly.entity_id
_entity_poly.type
_entity_poly.pdbx_seq_one_letter_code
_entity_poly.pdbx_strand_id
1 'polypeptide(L)'
;MEKGFLDRVEDNAAVRVWSEKTQQEKGDSLAEGYESELWDFTRISVTQNDLRELREIWNSWNDEIKQLFYCNYGDLPCLLDITVDKYLFRALAQFWNPAYSCFTFGGVDLVPTVEEYMALLNCPIIQADRAYSRPVSVPPFSKKLIRITGMSEQWVAARIKQKGDSKCIPWGNLRDLILGHPDLKKRVDVFALSIYGLVVFPKALGYVDEAVSDLFDRLDKGTTPVPAILAETFRSLNACRRAGEGRFIGCAQLLLAWFHSHFWKAEKVSYRVFSRDYSPLRELVATSRRDNISEEKWITILQNLQAENVEWRAPWFLSGEILQYRSRQFIPATQGLAQCEFSYKDDGYKKKVREISDAWNQTRRMKGFTAGPMTTPEYEWWRGRRVNDNIPKPNQGSTQPIEEHLRVAPSELEIIKQDFERKSSEFGKKIEQLEEEKMRLGLDVDIHKLEAEKLRKGKNKAEEDLDSLKTDYKKLRKSIRTAGLGKTSEQWRQEIGKEKTRADQWEKKFHDVRVQEDVLKKNLLESQNEKEKLRSRVAELERSLHQHRSRNSVIELKASLSRIEELKEEIGKLETALQDSKIRVELLEANNEQYREQLFQSQDQIRNRDYVMGEAVTQVREVADHLQTLAVQADILSLKYESESDRGRKLAWLLRKVKALGIRAKSYM
;
A
#
# COMPACT_ATOMS: atom_id res chain seq x y z
N MET A 1 30.41 -2.44 -24.96
CA MET A 1 29.87 -1.14 -24.52
C MET A 1 29.27 -1.33 -23.13
N GLU A 2 30.07 -1.55 -22.10
CA GLU A 2 31.07 -0.66 -21.47
C GLU A 2 30.44 0.15 -20.33
N LYS A 3 30.69 -0.31 -19.10
CA LYS A 3 31.27 0.41 -17.95
C LYS A 3 31.16 1.97 -17.92
N GLY A 4 30.05 2.56 -18.32
CA GLY A 4 29.86 4.02 -18.30
C GLY A 4 29.05 4.56 -17.12
N PHE A 5 28.46 3.71 -16.29
CA PHE A 5 27.46 4.13 -15.30
C PHE A 5 28.03 4.48 -13.92
N LEU A 6 29.30 4.14 -13.64
CA LEU A 6 29.94 4.32 -12.33
C LEU A 6 30.76 5.62 -12.21
N ASP A 7 30.87 6.43 -13.27
CA ASP A 7 31.89 7.50 -13.35
C ASP A 7 31.36 8.95 -13.35
N ARG A 8 30.08 9.18 -13.04
CA ARG A 8 29.50 10.55 -13.01
C ARG A 8 28.91 10.91 -11.65
N VAL A 9 29.72 10.82 -10.61
CA VAL A 9 29.39 11.50 -9.35
C VAL A 9 29.74 12.98 -9.51
N GLU A 10 28.71 13.81 -9.59
CA GLU A 10 28.86 15.25 -9.78
C GLU A 10 29.21 15.94 -8.46
N ASP A 11 29.76 17.15 -8.56
CA ASP A 11 29.96 17.99 -7.39
C ASP A 11 28.62 18.36 -6.76
N ASN A 12 28.49 18.17 -5.44
CA ASN A 12 27.21 18.37 -4.76
C ASN A 12 26.70 19.81 -4.90
N ALA A 13 27.60 20.81 -4.93
CA ALA A 13 27.19 22.19 -5.12
C ALA A 13 26.65 22.41 -6.54
N ALA A 14 27.23 21.75 -7.55
CA ALA A 14 26.74 21.81 -8.93
C ALA A 14 25.34 21.19 -9.08
N VAL A 15 25.09 20.01 -8.49
CA VAL A 15 23.77 19.36 -8.53
C VAL A 15 22.71 20.21 -7.79
N ARG A 16 23.09 20.80 -6.66
CA ARG A 16 22.23 21.71 -5.90
C ARG A 16 21.88 22.96 -6.70
N VAL A 17 22.88 23.68 -7.24
CA VAL A 17 22.67 24.88 -8.06
C VAL A 17 21.81 24.56 -9.27
N TRP A 18 22.05 23.41 -9.92
CA TRP A 18 21.21 22.96 -11.02
C TRP A 18 19.75 22.79 -10.58
N SER A 19 19.49 22.16 -9.44
CA SER A 19 18.12 21.93 -8.97
C SER A 19 17.42 23.23 -8.56
N GLU A 20 18.10 24.11 -7.83
CA GLU A 20 17.56 25.41 -7.41
C GLU A 20 17.27 26.30 -8.62
N LYS A 21 18.22 26.40 -9.55
CA LYS A 21 18.04 27.12 -10.81
C LYS A 21 16.90 26.54 -11.63
N THR A 22 16.82 25.21 -11.72
CA THR A 22 15.72 24.55 -12.43
C THR A 22 14.39 24.92 -11.80
N GLN A 23 14.25 24.85 -10.47
CA GLN A 23 13.02 25.22 -9.78
C GLN A 23 12.67 26.71 -9.98
N GLN A 24 13.67 27.60 -9.97
CA GLN A 24 13.46 29.04 -10.21
C GLN A 24 13.03 29.35 -11.66
N GLU A 25 13.68 28.73 -12.65
CA GLU A 25 13.39 28.96 -14.08
C GLU A 25 12.07 28.34 -14.51
N LYS A 26 11.77 27.15 -13.99
CA LYS A 26 10.61 26.36 -14.37
C LYS A 26 9.37 26.66 -13.52
N GLY A 27 9.55 27.23 -12.34
CA GLY A 27 8.46 27.49 -11.40
C GLY A 27 8.04 26.26 -10.62
N ASP A 28 6.97 26.41 -9.84
CA ASP A 28 6.50 25.40 -8.89
C ASP A 28 5.47 24.43 -9.49
N SER A 29 5.21 23.32 -8.79
CA SER A 29 4.15 22.36 -9.14
C SER A 29 2.75 22.98 -9.08
N LEU A 30 2.54 23.90 -8.14
CA LEU A 30 1.27 24.59 -7.90
C LEU A 30 1.44 26.09 -8.11
N ALA A 31 0.50 26.71 -8.80
CA ALA A 31 0.52 28.14 -9.07
C ALA A 31 0.12 28.96 -7.82
N GLU A 32 0.61 30.19 -7.74
CA GLU A 32 0.16 31.15 -6.71
C GLU A 32 -1.35 31.39 -6.84
N GLY A 33 -2.08 31.32 -5.72
CA GLY A 33 -3.55 31.40 -5.72
C GLY A 33 -4.29 30.09 -6.05
N TYR A 34 -3.58 28.96 -6.17
CA TYR A 34 -4.21 27.65 -6.30
C TYR A 34 -5.09 27.32 -5.09
N GLU A 35 -6.34 26.94 -5.36
CA GLU A 35 -7.27 26.41 -4.37
C GLU A 35 -7.19 24.88 -4.36
N SER A 36 -7.08 24.29 -3.18
CA SER A 36 -6.99 22.84 -3.00
C SER A 36 -8.22 22.13 -3.55
N GLU A 37 -8.01 21.19 -4.47
CA GLU A 37 -9.03 20.21 -4.86
C GLU A 37 -9.00 18.95 -3.97
N LEU A 38 -8.08 18.89 -3.01
CA LEU A 38 -7.92 17.73 -2.13
C LEU A 38 -8.90 17.79 -0.96
N TRP A 39 -9.28 16.61 -0.50
CA TRP A 39 -10.14 16.50 0.67
C TRP A 39 -9.38 16.82 1.95
N ASP A 40 -10.04 17.55 2.86
CA ASP A 40 -9.58 17.85 4.22
C ASP A 40 -9.21 16.60 5.00
N PHE A 41 -9.85 15.48 4.70
CA PHE A 41 -9.56 14.19 5.29
C PHE A 41 -9.74 13.07 4.26
N THR A 42 -8.77 12.16 4.18
CA THR A 42 -8.74 11.05 3.24
C THR A 42 -9.02 9.71 3.92
N ARG A 43 -10.10 9.04 3.54
CA ARG A 43 -10.53 7.74 4.09
C ARG A 43 -9.83 6.59 3.40
N ILE A 44 -8.60 6.29 3.83
CA ILE A 44 -7.80 5.21 3.25
C ILE A 44 -7.99 3.88 3.99
N SER A 45 -8.30 2.82 3.23
CA SER A 45 -8.28 1.44 3.70
C SER A 45 -6.91 0.82 3.44
N VAL A 46 -6.39 0.13 4.46
CA VAL A 46 -5.12 -0.63 4.38
C VAL A 46 -5.42 -2.13 4.53
N THR A 47 -6.60 -2.60 4.10
CA THR A 47 -6.97 -4.02 4.19
C THR A 47 -5.93 -4.88 3.48
N GLN A 48 -5.37 -5.85 4.20
CA GLN A 48 -4.32 -6.75 3.73
C GLN A 48 -4.83 -8.18 3.58
N ASN A 49 -4.03 -9.01 2.91
CA ASN A 49 -4.22 -10.46 2.90
C ASN A 49 -3.94 -11.06 4.28
N ASP A 50 -4.60 -12.16 4.63
CA ASP A 50 -4.17 -12.98 5.77
C ASP A 50 -2.83 -13.64 5.42
N LEU A 51 -1.78 -13.28 6.17
CA LEU A 51 -0.42 -13.76 5.96
C LEU A 51 -0.06 -14.99 6.82
N ARG A 52 -1.02 -15.53 7.58
CA ARG A 52 -0.78 -16.65 8.51
C ARG A 52 -0.22 -17.88 7.81
N GLU A 53 -0.85 -18.33 6.72
CA GLU A 53 -0.38 -19.51 5.96
C GLU A 53 1.02 -19.27 5.35
N LEU A 54 1.31 -18.05 4.86
CA LEU A 54 2.64 -17.70 4.38
C LEU A 54 3.70 -17.81 5.49
N ARG A 55 3.38 -17.31 6.68
CA ARG A 55 4.27 -17.42 7.87
C ARG A 55 4.45 -18.87 8.31
N GLU A 56 3.40 -19.67 8.33
CA GLU A 56 3.47 -21.08 8.69
C GLU A 56 4.37 -21.86 7.72
N ILE A 57 4.21 -21.62 6.41
CA ILE A 57 5.09 -22.22 5.38
C ILE A 57 6.54 -21.77 5.61
N TRP A 58 6.79 -20.48 5.77
CA TRP A 58 8.13 -19.96 6.01
C TRP A 58 8.79 -20.57 7.26
N ASN A 59 8.04 -20.67 8.36
CA ASN A 59 8.53 -21.21 9.61
C ASN A 59 8.80 -22.71 9.54
N SER A 60 8.06 -23.44 8.69
CA SER A 60 8.28 -24.88 8.47
C SER A 60 9.56 -25.20 7.69
N TRP A 61 10.15 -24.24 6.98
CA TRP A 61 11.35 -24.45 6.18
C TRP A 61 12.60 -24.51 7.06
N ASN A 62 13.49 -25.45 6.72
CA ASN A 62 14.82 -25.54 7.32
C ASN A 62 15.74 -24.40 6.84
N ASP A 63 16.91 -24.28 7.47
CA ASP A 63 17.84 -23.20 7.18
C ASP A 63 18.37 -23.25 5.74
N GLU A 64 18.59 -24.45 5.17
CA GLU A 64 19.07 -24.59 3.79
C GLU A 64 18.11 -23.95 2.76
N ILE A 65 16.81 -24.22 2.91
CA ILE A 65 15.78 -23.65 2.04
C ILE A 65 15.66 -22.14 2.24
N LYS A 66 15.73 -21.69 3.51
CA LYS A 66 15.72 -20.24 3.83
C LYS A 66 16.94 -19.53 3.24
N GLN A 67 18.12 -20.13 3.31
CA GLN A 67 19.33 -19.58 2.66
C GLN A 67 19.19 -19.53 1.15
N LEU A 68 18.62 -20.57 0.52
CA LEU A 68 18.30 -20.54 -0.91
C LEU A 68 17.34 -19.40 -1.26
N PHE A 69 16.36 -19.10 -0.39
CA PHE A 69 15.48 -17.95 -0.57
C PHE A 69 16.26 -16.64 -0.48
N TYR A 70 17.02 -16.41 0.60
CA TYR A 70 17.78 -15.17 0.82
C TYR A 70 18.74 -14.86 -0.32
N CYS A 71 19.46 -15.86 -0.83
CA CYS A 71 20.36 -15.70 -1.97
C CYS A 71 19.64 -15.20 -3.24
N ASN A 72 18.36 -15.55 -3.42
CA ASN A 72 17.60 -15.20 -4.61
C ASN A 72 16.78 -13.92 -4.47
N TYR A 73 16.20 -13.69 -3.30
CA TYR A 73 15.13 -12.72 -3.10
C TYR A 73 15.34 -11.79 -1.91
N GLY A 74 16.51 -11.85 -1.25
CA GLY A 74 16.85 -10.99 -0.12
C GLY A 74 15.92 -11.17 1.08
N ASP A 75 15.73 -10.09 1.83
CA ASP A 75 15.01 -10.07 3.10
C ASP A 75 13.49 -9.94 2.97
N LEU A 76 12.95 -10.23 1.79
CA LEU A 76 11.52 -10.21 1.49
C LEU A 76 10.62 -10.96 2.52
N PRO A 77 11.02 -12.10 3.12
CA PRO A 77 10.20 -12.81 4.10
C PRO A 77 9.98 -12.01 5.39
N CYS A 78 10.87 -11.07 5.73
CA CYS A 78 10.73 -10.24 6.91
C CYS A 78 9.46 -9.38 6.86
N LEU A 79 8.93 -9.09 5.67
CA LEU A 79 7.66 -8.38 5.48
C LEU A 79 6.47 -9.14 6.07
N LEU A 80 6.56 -10.46 6.24
CA LEU A 80 5.48 -11.27 6.80
C LEU A 80 5.29 -11.01 8.31
N ASP A 81 6.33 -10.56 8.99
CA ASP A 81 6.36 -10.33 10.44
C ASP A 81 6.20 -8.85 10.81
N ILE A 82 6.24 -7.94 9.82
CA ILE A 82 5.98 -6.52 10.05
C ILE A 82 4.48 -6.30 10.22
N THR A 83 4.09 -5.87 11.42
CA THR A 83 2.73 -5.45 11.72
C THR A 83 2.44 -4.10 11.05
N VAL A 84 1.27 -3.99 10.44
CA VAL A 84 0.78 -2.75 9.84
C VAL A 84 -0.15 -2.06 10.83
N ASP A 85 0.34 -1.01 11.48
CA ASP A 85 -0.50 -0.11 12.27
C ASP A 85 -1.39 0.70 11.32
N LYS A 86 -2.67 0.29 11.26
CA LYS A 86 -3.68 0.93 10.42
C LYS A 86 -3.93 2.38 10.79
N TYR A 87 -3.80 2.75 12.07
CA TYR A 87 -4.06 4.11 12.54
C TYR A 87 -2.90 5.03 12.15
N LEU A 88 -1.66 4.56 12.35
CA LEU A 88 -0.47 5.27 11.88
C LEU A 88 -0.51 5.46 10.36
N PHE A 89 -0.84 4.40 9.60
CA PHE A 89 -0.87 4.49 8.15
C PHE A 89 -1.91 5.51 7.66
N ARG A 90 -3.12 5.49 8.23
CA ARG A 90 -4.18 6.45 7.88
C ARG A 90 -3.78 7.88 8.21
N ALA A 91 -3.19 8.11 9.38
CA ALA A 91 -2.65 9.40 9.76
C ALA A 91 -1.53 9.85 8.81
N LEU A 92 -0.57 8.97 8.50
CA LEU A 92 0.54 9.24 7.59
C LEU A 92 0.06 9.62 6.19
N ALA A 93 -0.93 8.90 5.66
CA ALA A 93 -1.48 9.15 4.33
C ALA A 93 -2.05 10.57 4.20
N GLN A 94 -2.55 11.17 5.29
CA GLN A 94 -3.06 12.54 5.28
C GLN A 94 -2.00 13.59 4.89
N PHE A 95 -0.73 13.31 5.17
CA PHE A 95 0.39 14.20 4.88
C PHE A 95 1.04 13.92 3.53
N TRP A 96 0.52 12.97 2.75
CA TRP A 96 0.96 12.77 1.37
C TRP A 96 0.48 13.93 0.50
N ASN A 97 1.42 14.60 -0.16
CA ASN A 97 1.18 15.71 -1.06
C ASN A 97 1.36 15.25 -2.53
N PRO A 98 0.27 15.05 -3.29
CA PRO A 98 0.34 14.58 -4.68
C PRO A 98 1.08 15.52 -5.64
N ALA A 99 1.10 16.84 -5.38
CA ALA A 99 1.73 17.82 -6.26
C ALA A 99 3.27 17.75 -6.23
N TYR A 100 3.82 17.35 -5.08
CA TYR A 100 5.27 17.20 -4.88
C TYR A 100 5.71 15.74 -4.78
N SER A 101 4.77 14.79 -4.72
CA SER A 101 5.03 13.34 -4.55
C SER A 101 5.90 13.02 -3.33
N CYS A 102 5.60 13.68 -2.21
CA CYS A 102 6.30 13.51 -0.93
C CYS A 102 5.35 13.63 0.25
N PHE A 103 5.80 13.21 1.43
CA PHE A 103 5.14 13.55 2.70
C PHE A 103 5.62 14.91 3.18
N THR A 104 4.69 15.78 3.54
CA THR A 104 4.99 17.13 4.06
C THR A 104 4.35 17.33 5.44
N PHE A 105 5.19 17.34 6.46
CA PHE A 105 4.86 17.53 7.88
C PHE A 105 5.26 18.94 8.32
N GLY A 106 4.46 19.95 7.95
CA GLY A 106 4.81 21.34 8.21
C GLY A 106 6.11 21.73 7.51
N GLY A 107 7.19 21.96 8.27
CA GLY A 107 8.51 22.31 7.74
C GLY A 107 9.35 21.10 7.28
N VAL A 108 8.93 19.88 7.57
CA VAL A 108 9.65 18.65 7.23
C VAL A 108 9.07 18.02 5.98
N ASP A 109 9.93 17.73 5.00
CA ASP A 109 9.55 16.96 3.83
C ASP A 109 10.34 15.67 3.76
N LEU A 110 9.65 14.56 3.51
CA LEU A 110 10.26 13.24 3.39
C LEU A 110 9.61 12.39 2.30
N VAL A 111 10.40 11.57 1.63
CA VAL A 111 9.96 10.62 0.61
C VAL A 111 10.86 9.38 0.66
N PRO A 112 10.30 8.16 0.52
CA PRO A 112 11.13 6.97 0.42
C PRO A 112 11.90 6.96 -0.90
N THR A 113 13.19 6.62 -0.83
CA THR A 113 14.10 6.60 -1.98
C THR A 113 14.36 5.18 -2.48
N VAL A 114 14.87 5.08 -3.72
CA VAL A 114 15.25 3.80 -4.33
C VAL A 114 16.33 3.13 -3.49
N GLU A 115 17.29 3.90 -3.03
CA GLU A 115 18.42 3.43 -2.25
C GLU A 115 17.97 2.88 -0.89
N GLU A 116 17.07 3.57 -0.19
CA GLU A 116 16.51 3.10 1.09
C GLU A 116 15.74 1.79 0.92
N TYR A 117 14.87 1.70 -0.09
CA TYR A 117 14.11 0.47 -0.33
C TYR A 117 15.02 -0.68 -0.81
N MET A 118 16.08 -0.39 -1.56
CA MET A 118 17.12 -1.38 -1.89
C MET A 118 17.83 -1.89 -0.63
N ALA A 119 18.17 -1.01 0.30
CA ALA A 119 18.81 -1.38 1.56
C ALA A 119 17.87 -2.19 2.47
N LEU A 120 16.58 -1.82 2.54
CA LEU A 120 15.57 -2.56 3.31
C LEU A 120 15.37 -3.99 2.77
N LEU A 121 15.27 -4.16 1.46
CA LEU A 121 15.03 -5.46 0.84
C LEU A 121 16.27 -6.34 0.71
N ASN A 122 17.47 -5.75 0.71
CA ASN A 122 18.76 -6.45 0.67
C ASN A 122 18.84 -7.57 -0.40
N CYS A 123 18.35 -7.28 -1.61
CA CYS A 123 18.28 -8.26 -2.70
C CYS A 123 19.62 -8.38 -3.46
N PRO A 124 20.34 -9.53 -3.41
CA PRO A 124 21.70 -9.65 -3.94
C PRO A 124 21.79 -9.69 -5.48
N ILE A 125 20.72 -10.09 -6.16
CA ILE A 125 20.69 -10.36 -7.62
C ILE A 125 20.51 -9.08 -8.46
N ILE A 126 20.24 -7.95 -7.80
CA ILE A 126 19.75 -6.75 -8.47
C ILE A 126 20.90 -5.83 -8.86
N GLN A 127 20.99 -5.52 -10.16
CA GLN A 127 21.82 -4.40 -10.62
C GLN A 127 21.02 -3.10 -10.44
N ALA A 128 21.57 -2.14 -9.68
CA ALA A 128 20.92 -0.86 -9.38
C ALA A 128 20.60 -0.02 -10.63
N ASP A 129 21.22 -0.33 -11.78
CA ASP A 129 21.12 0.42 -13.03
C ASP A 129 19.97 -0.04 -13.94
N ARG A 130 19.30 -1.18 -13.67
CA ARG A 130 18.22 -1.73 -14.51
C ARG A 130 16.86 -1.62 -13.86
N ALA A 131 16.19 -0.48 -14.09
CA ALA A 131 14.79 -0.29 -13.72
C ALA A 131 13.86 -1.19 -14.56
N TYR A 132 12.79 -1.67 -13.93
CA TYR A 132 11.75 -2.41 -14.65
C TYR A 132 11.05 -1.52 -15.67
N SER A 133 11.06 -1.96 -16.93
CA SER A 133 10.19 -1.43 -17.98
C SER A 133 9.39 -2.55 -18.62
N ARG A 134 8.09 -2.29 -18.82
CA ARG A 134 7.19 -3.25 -19.46
C ARG A 134 7.63 -3.47 -20.91
N PRO A 135 7.99 -4.71 -21.33
CA PRO A 135 8.45 -4.95 -22.69
C PRO A 135 7.31 -4.77 -23.70
N VAL A 136 7.69 -4.44 -24.95
CA VAL A 136 6.76 -4.31 -26.09
C VAL A 136 6.05 -5.64 -26.41
N SER A 137 6.71 -6.76 -26.14
CA SER A 137 6.16 -8.11 -26.26
C SER A 137 6.25 -8.82 -24.91
N VAL A 138 5.13 -8.88 -24.20
CA VAL A 138 5.01 -9.58 -22.91
C VAL A 138 4.49 -10.99 -23.20
N PRO A 139 5.19 -12.07 -22.78
CA PRO A 139 4.65 -13.43 -22.92
C PRO A 139 3.28 -13.56 -22.26
N PRO A 140 2.36 -14.37 -22.78
CA PRO A 140 1.06 -14.61 -22.14
C PRO A 140 1.21 -15.02 -20.67
N PHE A 141 0.25 -14.63 -19.82
CA PHE A 141 0.27 -14.94 -18.39
C PHE A 141 0.48 -16.43 -18.11
N SER A 142 -0.20 -17.30 -18.87
CA SER A 142 -0.04 -18.76 -18.78
C SER A 142 1.40 -19.22 -19.01
N LYS A 143 2.08 -18.72 -20.04
CA LYS A 143 3.48 -19.09 -20.35
C LYS A 143 4.44 -18.69 -19.22
N LYS A 144 4.23 -17.53 -18.61
CA LYS A 144 5.06 -17.09 -17.47
C LYS A 144 4.83 -17.98 -16.26
N LEU A 145 3.58 -18.29 -15.94
CA LEU A 145 3.25 -19.19 -14.83
C LEU A 145 3.80 -20.60 -15.06
N ILE A 146 3.75 -21.15 -16.27
CA ILE A 146 4.37 -22.45 -16.60
C ILE A 146 5.86 -22.43 -16.26
N ARG A 147 6.58 -21.38 -16.67
CA ARG A 147 8.02 -21.28 -16.40
C ARG A 147 8.34 -21.10 -14.91
N ILE A 148 7.58 -20.25 -14.20
CA ILE A 148 7.80 -19.99 -12.78
C ILE A 148 7.44 -21.23 -11.95
N THR A 149 6.27 -21.83 -12.20
CA THR A 149 5.75 -22.94 -11.42
C THR A 149 6.30 -24.31 -11.84
N GLY A 150 6.81 -24.45 -13.07
CA GLY A 150 7.18 -25.76 -13.62
C GLY A 150 5.99 -26.64 -14.02
N MET A 151 4.76 -26.12 -13.96
CA MET A 151 3.53 -26.90 -14.20
C MET A 151 3.11 -26.92 -15.66
N SER A 152 2.31 -27.93 -16.04
CA SER A 152 1.78 -28.05 -17.40
C SER A 152 0.82 -26.92 -17.77
N GLU A 153 0.70 -26.65 -19.07
CA GLU A 153 -0.23 -25.64 -19.59
C GLU A 153 -1.68 -25.90 -19.16
N GLN A 154 -2.11 -27.17 -19.15
CA GLN A 154 -3.44 -27.57 -18.69
C GLN A 154 -3.66 -27.22 -17.21
N TRP A 155 -2.65 -27.46 -16.35
CA TRP A 155 -2.74 -27.15 -14.93
C TRP A 155 -2.91 -25.64 -14.69
N VAL A 156 -2.14 -24.84 -15.42
CA VAL A 156 -2.14 -23.36 -15.32
C VAL A 156 -3.44 -22.78 -15.88
N ALA A 157 -3.85 -23.19 -17.08
CA ALA A 157 -5.06 -22.69 -17.74
C ALA A 157 -6.32 -22.94 -16.89
N ALA A 158 -6.40 -24.11 -16.23
CA ALA A 158 -7.53 -24.45 -15.36
C ALA A 158 -7.64 -23.60 -14.08
N ARG A 159 -6.56 -22.90 -13.69
CA ARG A 159 -6.46 -22.20 -12.38
C ARG A 159 -6.40 -20.68 -12.50
N ILE A 160 -6.15 -20.15 -13.70
CA ILE A 160 -6.26 -18.71 -13.96
C ILE A 160 -7.74 -18.31 -13.87
N LYS A 161 -8.02 -17.26 -13.10
CA LYS A 161 -9.35 -16.66 -12.95
C LYS A 161 -9.31 -15.18 -13.34
N GLN A 162 -10.41 -14.68 -13.87
CA GLN A 162 -10.60 -13.24 -14.06
C GLN A 162 -11.05 -12.64 -12.72
N LYS A 163 -10.36 -11.61 -12.22
CA LYS A 163 -10.74 -10.86 -11.01
C LYS A 163 -10.62 -9.36 -11.29
N GLY A 164 -11.77 -8.70 -11.44
CA GLY A 164 -11.82 -7.34 -11.97
C GLY A 164 -11.25 -7.29 -13.39
N ASP A 165 -10.38 -6.31 -13.66
CA ASP A 165 -9.85 -6.06 -14.99
C ASP A 165 -8.61 -6.91 -15.34
N SER A 166 -8.24 -7.87 -14.50
CA SER A 166 -6.99 -8.62 -14.67
C SER A 166 -7.16 -10.11 -14.42
N LYS A 167 -6.33 -10.88 -15.11
CA LYS A 167 -6.19 -12.32 -14.89
C LYS A 167 -5.32 -12.53 -13.67
N CYS A 168 -5.74 -13.44 -12.80
CA CYS A 168 -5.05 -13.73 -11.57
C CYS A 168 -5.01 -15.23 -11.29
N ILE A 169 -4.10 -15.65 -10.42
CA ILE A 169 -4.06 -17.01 -9.86
C ILE A 169 -4.41 -16.95 -8.37
N PRO A 170 -5.35 -17.78 -7.86
CA PRO A 170 -5.69 -17.78 -6.44
C PRO A 170 -4.52 -18.26 -5.56
N TRP A 171 -4.38 -17.66 -4.38
CA TRP A 171 -3.36 -18.04 -3.39
C TRP A 171 -3.43 -19.51 -3.01
N GLY A 172 -4.61 -20.06 -2.76
CA GLY A 172 -4.77 -21.48 -2.38
C GLY A 172 -4.12 -22.44 -3.40
N ASN A 173 -4.19 -22.13 -4.69
CA ASN A 173 -3.55 -22.93 -5.73
C ASN A 173 -2.02 -22.84 -5.70
N LEU A 174 -1.47 -21.68 -5.35
CA LEU A 174 -0.02 -21.51 -5.18
C LEU A 174 0.46 -22.16 -3.88
N ARG A 175 -0.30 -22.04 -2.79
CA ARG A 175 -0.05 -22.69 -1.50
C ARG A 175 0.06 -24.20 -1.65
N ASP A 176 -0.95 -24.83 -2.26
CA ASP A 176 -0.96 -26.28 -2.46
C ASP A 176 0.23 -26.73 -3.33
N LEU A 177 0.62 -25.89 -4.30
CA LEU A 177 1.79 -26.13 -5.12
C LEU A 177 3.09 -26.06 -4.30
N ILE A 178 3.28 -25.04 -3.46
CA ILE A 178 4.48 -24.89 -2.62
C ILE A 178 4.67 -26.09 -1.71
N LEU A 179 3.59 -26.61 -1.13
CA LEU A 179 3.63 -27.77 -0.24
C LEU A 179 3.95 -29.09 -0.98
N GLY A 180 3.46 -29.23 -2.22
CA GLY A 180 3.57 -30.48 -2.99
C GLY A 180 4.62 -30.53 -4.10
N HIS A 181 5.27 -29.43 -4.46
CA HIS A 181 6.14 -29.39 -5.65
C HIS A 181 7.41 -30.25 -5.47
N PRO A 182 7.83 -31.12 -6.41
CA PRO A 182 9.03 -31.96 -6.19
C PRO A 182 10.34 -31.18 -6.23
N ASP A 183 10.43 -30.13 -7.05
CA ASP A 183 11.61 -29.26 -7.18
C ASP A 183 11.60 -28.16 -6.10
N LEU A 184 12.66 -28.10 -5.31
CA LEU A 184 12.84 -27.12 -4.24
C LEU A 184 12.98 -25.68 -4.76
N LYS A 185 13.69 -25.46 -5.86
CA LYS A 185 13.87 -24.12 -6.44
C LYS A 185 12.51 -23.56 -6.88
N LYS A 186 11.67 -24.40 -7.48
CA LYS A 186 10.29 -24.01 -7.85
C LYS A 186 9.42 -23.71 -6.63
N ARG A 187 9.57 -24.42 -5.51
CA ARG A 187 8.88 -24.05 -4.24
C ARG A 187 9.27 -22.64 -3.80
N VAL A 188 10.56 -22.33 -3.79
CA VAL A 188 11.11 -21.03 -3.40
C VAL A 188 10.61 -19.93 -4.34
N ASP A 189 10.63 -20.15 -5.65
CA ASP A 189 10.19 -19.17 -6.65
C ASP A 189 8.67 -18.90 -6.56
N VAL A 190 7.84 -19.93 -6.35
CA VAL A 190 6.39 -19.76 -6.19
C VAL A 190 6.07 -19.06 -4.86
N PHE A 191 6.80 -19.37 -3.79
CA PHE A 191 6.67 -18.67 -2.52
C PHE A 191 7.03 -17.18 -2.65
N ALA A 192 8.14 -16.85 -3.33
CA ALA A 192 8.54 -15.47 -3.60
C ALA A 192 7.50 -14.73 -4.45
N LEU A 193 7.00 -15.35 -5.52
CA LEU A 193 5.91 -14.80 -6.35
C LEU A 193 4.69 -14.47 -5.50
N SER A 194 4.39 -15.30 -4.51
CA SER A 194 3.26 -15.12 -3.61
C SER A 194 3.46 -13.95 -2.66
N ILE A 195 4.66 -13.74 -2.12
CA ILE A 195 4.96 -12.52 -1.33
C ILE A 195 4.84 -11.26 -2.21
N TYR A 196 5.39 -11.30 -3.43
CA TYR A 196 5.24 -10.17 -4.35
C TYR A 196 3.76 -9.87 -4.67
N GLY A 197 2.93 -10.89 -4.88
CA GLY A 197 1.52 -10.68 -5.25
C GLY A 197 0.60 -10.36 -4.08
N LEU A 198 0.86 -10.89 -2.89
CA LEU A 198 -0.03 -10.78 -1.73
C LEU A 198 0.40 -9.70 -0.73
N VAL A 199 1.68 -9.29 -0.75
CA VAL A 199 2.23 -8.30 0.19
C VAL A 199 2.75 -7.07 -0.54
N VAL A 200 3.52 -7.25 -1.60
CA VAL A 200 4.19 -6.11 -2.27
C VAL A 200 3.25 -5.38 -3.24
N PHE A 201 2.49 -6.14 -4.04
CA PHE A 201 1.54 -5.63 -5.03
C PHE A 201 0.13 -6.21 -4.83
N PRO A 202 -0.52 -5.98 -3.66
CA PRO A 202 -1.78 -6.63 -3.27
C PRO A 202 -3.02 -6.05 -3.97
N LYS A 203 -3.07 -6.18 -5.30
CA LYS A 203 -4.15 -5.63 -6.13
C LYS A 203 -5.50 -6.32 -5.93
N ALA A 204 -5.52 -7.62 -5.67
CA ALA A 204 -6.73 -8.36 -5.33
C ALA A 204 -6.48 -9.31 -4.15
N LEU A 205 -7.29 -9.20 -3.10
CA LEU A 205 -7.13 -10.02 -1.89
C LEU A 205 -7.33 -11.52 -2.20
N GLY A 206 -6.35 -12.33 -1.86
CA GLY A 206 -6.31 -13.77 -2.07
C GLY A 206 -5.83 -14.19 -3.47
N TYR A 207 -5.32 -13.26 -4.29
CA TYR A 207 -4.92 -13.54 -5.67
C TYR A 207 -3.61 -12.85 -6.04
N VAL A 208 -2.83 -13.49 -6.91
CA VAL A 208 -1.65 -12.90 -7.55
C VAL A 208 -2.02 -12.45 -8.97
N ASP A 209 -1.87 -11.15 -9.23
CA ASP A 209 -2.21 -10.49 -10.50
C ASP A 209 -1.18 -10.78 -11.61
N GLU A 210 -1.62 -10.81 -12.87
CA GLU A 210 -0.74 -11.06 -14.02
C GLU A 210 0.44 -10.09 -14.12
N ALA A 211 0.29 -8.83 -13.73
CA ALA A 211 1.37 -7.84 -13.76
C ALA A 211 2.51 -8.17 -12.79
N VAL A 212 2.20 -8.86 -11.68
CA VAL A 212 3.22 -9.33 -10.73
C VAL A 212 4.10 -10.38 -11.40
N SER A 213 3.50 -11.27 -12.21
CA SER A 213 4.29 -12.25 -12.96
C SER A 213 5.13 -11.63 -14.08
N ASP A 214 4.71 -10.48 -14.64
CA ASP A 214 5.51 -9.71 -15.59
C ASP A 214 6.78 -9.16 -14.94
N LEU A 215 6.64 -8.61 -13.73
CA LEU A 215 7.77 -8.14 -12.93
C LEU A 215 8.68 -9.31 -12.52
N PHE A 216 8.08 -10.40 -12.03
CA PHE A 216 8.83 -11.54 -11.50
C PHE A 216 9.73 -12.20 -12.55
N ASP A 217 9.26 -12.36 -13.80
CA ASP A 217 10.09 -12.87 -14.92
C ASP A 217 11.32 -11.99 -15.23
N ARG A 218 11.30 -10.72 -14.81
CA ARG A 218 12.42 -9.80 -15.04
C ARG A 218 13.46 -9.86 -13.92
N LEU A 219 13.10 -10.39 -12.75
CA LEU A 219 14.04 -10.52 -11.61
C LEU A 219 15.22 -11.42 -11.99
N ASP A 220 14.96 -12.55 -12.64
CA ASP A 220 16.00 -13.48 -13.14
C ASP A 220 16.94 -12.82 -14.18
N LYS A 221 16.57 -11.66 -14.72
CA LYS A 221 17.35 -10.89 -15.72
C LYS A 221 18.12 -9.72 -15.09
N GLY A 222 18.21 -9.70 -13.75
CA GLY A 222 18.94 -8.69 -12.97
C GLY A 222 18.20 -7.35 -12.81
N THR A 223 16.88 -7.32 -13.05
CA THR A 223 16.07 -6.09 -12.94
C THR A 223 15.66 -5.84 -11.49
N THR A 224 15.76 -4.60 -11.02
CA THR A 224 15.27 -4.21 -9.69
C THR A 224 13.74 -4.07 -9.66
N PRO A 225 13.03 -4.65 -8.66
CA PRO A 225 11.62 -4.34 -8.45
C PRO A 225 11.41 -3.03 -7.68
N VAL A 226 12.44 -2.48 -7.02
CA VAL A 226 12.30 -1.33 -6.10
C VAL A 226 11.64 -0.11 -6.75
N PRO A 227 12.04 0.34 -7.96
CA PRO A 227 11.35 1.44 -8.63
C PRO A 227 9.86 1.15 -8.87
N ALA A 228 9.49 -0.10 -9.17
CA ALA A 228 8.09 -0.48 -9.35
C ALA A 228 7.32 -0.47 -8.02
N ILE A 229 7.94 -0.88 -6.91
CA ILE A 229 7.35 -0.84 -5.57
C ILE A 229 7.08 0.61 -5.15
N LEU A 230 8.06 1.51 -5.34
CA LEU A 230 7.91 2.94 -5.06
C LEU A 230 6.86 3.58 -5.96
N ALA A 231 6.90 3.30 -7.27
CA ALA A 231 5.92 3.81 -8.21
C ALA A 231 4.49 3.40 -7.82
N GLU A 232 4.26 2.13 -7.45
CA GLU A 232 2.94 1.67 -7.02
C GLU A 232 2.52 2.32 -5.69
N THR A 233 3.45 2.51 -4.75
CA THR A 233 3.21 3.23 -3.50
C THR A 233 2.74 4.67 -3.78
N PHE A 234 3.46 5.42 -4.61
CA PHE A 234 3.13 6.81 -4.93
C PHE A 234 1.84 6.91 -5.72
N ARG A 235 1.66 6.05 -6.73
CA ARG A 235 0.44 5.98 -7.54
C ARG A 235 -0.79 5.71 -6.66
N SER A 236 -0.69 4.77 -5.71
CA SER A 236 -1.81 4.48 -4.83
C SER A 236 -2.09 5.60 -3.82
N LEU A 237 -1.06 6.26 -3.27
CA LEU A 237 -1.26 7.41 -2.37
C LEU A 237 -1.88 8.59 -3.12
N ASN A 238 -1.40 8.88 -4.35
CA ASN A 238 -1.99 9.89 -5.23
C ASN A 238 -3.47 9.61 -5.50
N ALA A 239 -3.80 8.37 -5.91
CA ALA A 239 -5.17 7.97 -6.19
C ALA A 239 -6.08 8.15 -4.97
N CYS A 240 -5.64 7.68 -3.80
CA CYS A 240 -6.43 7.83 -2.57
C CYS A 240 -6.59 9.29 -2.14
N ARG A 241 -5.52 10.11 -2.20
CA ARG A 241 -5.58 11.52 -1.78
C ARG A 241 -6.46 12.36 -2.69
N ARG A 242 -6.36 12.17 -4.01
CA ARG A 242 -7.22 12.89 -4.98
C ARG A 242 -8.68 12.45 -4.89
N ALA A 243 -8.93 11.17 -4.64
CA ALA A 243 -10.30 10.68 -4.49
C ALA A 243 -10.92 11.00 -3.10
N GLY A 244 -10.09 11.30 -2.09
CA GLY A 244 -10.53 11.45 -0.70
C GLY A 244 -10.83 10.13 0.00
N GLU A 245 -10.70 9.01 -0.70
CA GLU A 245 -11.01 7.67 -0.20
C GLU A 245 -10.35 6.58 -1.06
N GLY A 246 -10.44 5.33 -0.60
CA GLY A 246 -10.07 4.16 -1.38
C GLY A 246 -9.14 3.20 -0.64
N ARG A 247 -8.77 2.11 -1.30
CA ARG A 247 -7.85 1.12 -0.74
C ARG A 247 -6.44 1.37 -1.23
N PHE A 248 -5.49 1.41 -0.30
CA PHE A 248 -4.08 1.43 -0.62
C PHE A 248 -3.67 0.12 -1.31
N ILE A 249 -3.08 0.24 -2.49
CA ILE A 249 -2.53 -0.86 -3.28
C ILE A 249 -1.01 -0.64 -3.32
N GLY A 250 -0.29 -1.36 -2.48
CA GLY A 250 1.17 -1.27 -2.38
C GLY A 250 1.66 -1.98 -1.12
N CYS A 251 2.98 -1.94 -0.90
CA CYS A 251 3.58 -2.59 0.26
C CYS A 251 3.54 -1.69 1.50
N ALA A 252 2.46 -1.79 2.28
CA ALA A 252 2.29 -0.99 3.49
C ALA A 252 3.39 -1.26 4.54
N GLN A 253 3.85 -2.51 4.62
CA GLN A 253 4.95 -2.91 5.50
C GLN A 253 6.24 -2.16 5.20
N LEU A 254 6.61 -2.02 3.92
CA LEU A 254 7.81 -1.29 3.52
C LEU A 254 7.68 0.21 3.81
N LEU A 255 6.51 0.80 3.53
CA LEU A 255 6.30 2.22 3.80
C LEU A 255 6.38 2.54 5.30
N LEU A 256 5.77 1.70 6.15
CA LEU A 256 5.85 1.87 7.60
C LEU A 256 7.25 1.56 8.14
N ALA A 257 7.94 0.55 7.59
CA ALA A 257 9.33 0.27 7.94
C ALA A 257 10.24 1.46 7.64
N TRP A 258 10.08 2.07 6.47
CA TRP A 258 10.74 3.32 6.10
C TRP A 258 10.39 4.45 7.07
N PHE A 259 9.10 4.68 7.33
CA PHE A 259 8.68 5.73 8.26
C PHE A 259 9.33 5.54 9.65
N HIS A 260 9.24 4.35 10.24
CA HIS A 260 9.83 4.08 11.55
C HIS A 260 11.34 4.32 11.60
N SER A 261 12.05 4.11 10.50
CA SER A 261 13.49 4.37 10.40
C SER A 261 13.91 5.83 10.58
N HIS A 262 12.99 6.77 10.29
CA HIS A 262 13.25 8.21 10.36
C HIS A 262 12.68 8.87 11.60
N PHE A 263 11.70 8.27 12.27
CA PHE A 263 10.94 8.95 13.32
C PHE A 263 11.06 8.30 14.70
N TRP A 264 11.58 7.08 14.79
CA TRP A 264 11.73 6.39 16.08
C TRP A 264 13.19 6.30 16.50
N LYS A 265 13.60 7.27 17.34
CA LYS A 265 14.94 7.32 17.94
C LYS A 265 15.06 6.23 19.00
N ALA A 266 15.41 5.01 18.61
CA ALA A 266 15.78 4.00 19.58
C ALA A 266 17.12 4.43 20.21
N GLU A 267 17.12 4.73 21.52
CA GLU A 267 18.26 5.22 22.31
C GLU A 267 19.52 4.32 22.26
N LYS A 268 19.49 3.19 21.53
CA LYS A 268 20.59 2.22 21.43
C LYS A 268 20.75 1.56 20.04
N VAL A 269 20.36 2.20 18.94
CA VAL A 269 20.80 1.70 17.62
C VAL A 269 22.21 2.22 17.39
N SER A 270 23.21 1.44 17.81
CA SER A 270 24.59 1.67 17.36
C SER A 270 24.56 1.76 15.83
N TYR A 271 25.10 2.82 15.21
CA TYR A 271 25.37 2.83 13.76
C TYR A 271 26.21 1.58 13.45
N ARG A 272 25.57 0.53 12.93
CA ARG A 272 26.24 -0.74 12.64
C ARG A 272 26.73 -0.69 11.21
N VAL A 273 27.99 -1.09 11.04
CA VAL A 273 28.56 -1.32 9.72
C VAL A 273 27.71 -2.41 9.05
N PHE A 274 27.22 -2.12 7.83
CA PHE A 274 26.45 -3.04 6.99
C PHE A 274 27.30 -4.30 6.79
N SER A 275 26.94 -5.38 7.47
CA SER A 275 27.47 -6.71 7.21
C SER A 275 26.49 -7.46 6.32
N ARG A 276 26.99 -8.44 5.55
CA ARG A 276 26.11 -9.32 4.75
C ARG A 276 25.05 -10.05 5.60
N ASP A 277 25.25 -10.12 6.91
CA ASP A 277 24.39 -10.81 7.86
C ASP A 277 23.40 -9.89 8.59
N TYR A 278 23.44 -8.58 8.29
CA TYR A 278 22.58 -7.58 8.92
C TYR A 278 21.37 -7.26 8.03
N SER A 279 20.17 -7.31 8.62
CA SER A 279 18.91 -7.02 7.94
C SER A 279 18.14 -5.92 8.68
N PRO A 280 17.94 -4.74 8.07
CA PRO A 280 17.15 -3.66 8.68
C PRO A 280 15.72 -4.06 9.02
N LEU A 281 15.09 -4.85 8.14
CA LEU A 281 13.72 -5.32 8.36
C LEU A 281 13.64 -6.25 9.57
N ARG A 282 14.64 -7.12 9.79
CA ARG A 282 14.67 -7.98 10.98
C ARG A 282 14.83 -7.20 12.27
N GLU A 283 15.67 -6.16 12.27
CA GLU A 283 15.81 -5.28 13.45
C GLU A 283 14.50 -4.53 13.74
N LEU A 284 13.83 -4.04 12.70
CA LEU A 284 12.52 -3.41 12.83
C LEU A 284 11.47 -4.35 13.39
N VAL A 285 11.50 -5.64 13.04
CA VAL A 285 10.62 -6.68 13.60
C VAL A 285 10.95 -6.96 15.07
N ALA A 286 12.23 -6.97 15.44
CA ALA A 286 12.67 -7.23 16.81
C ALA A 286 12.41 -6.08 17.79
N THR A 287 12.23 -4.87 17.30
CA THR A 287 12.03 -3.67 18.14
C THR A 287 10.58 -3.60 18.63
N SER A 288 10.38 -3.65 19.95
CA SER A 288 9.07 -3.48 20.61
C SER A 288 8.46 -2.11 20.31
N ARG A 289 7.18 -2.08 19.95
CA ARG A 289 6.46 -0.88 19.50
C ARG A 289 5.30 -0.54 20.45
N ARG A 290 4.93 0.75 20.48
CA ARG A 290 3.71 1.20 21.16
C ARG A 290 2.52 0.93 20.26
N ASP A 291 1.97 -0.25 20.37
CA ASP A 291 0.64 -0.54 19.86
C ASP A 291 -0.36 0.18 20.81
N ASN A 292 -1.34 0.91 20.28
CA ASN A 292 -2.42 1.68 20.98
C ASN A 292 -2.35 3.22 20.92
N ILE A 293 -1.75 3.80 19.89
CA ILE A 293 -1.94 5.23 19.58
C ILE A 293 -3.13 5.37 18.62
N SER A 294 -4.09 6.25 18.94
CA SER A 294 -5.24 6.51 18.08
C SER A 294 -4.85 7.34 16.86
N GLU A 295 -5.68 7.33 15.83
CA GLU A 295 -5.43 8.06 14.58
C GLU A 295 -5.27 9.57 14.81
N GLU A 296 -6.07 10.16 15.70
CA GLU A 296 -6.06 11.59 16.03
C GLU A 296 -4.78 11.98 16.76
N LYS A 297 -4.31 11.11 17.67
CA LYS A 297 -3.03 11.30 18.35
C LYS A 297 -1.87 11.23 17.36
N TRP A 298 -1.92 10.29 16.42
CA TRP A 298 -0.92 10.23 15.35
C TRP A 298 -0.93 11.48 14.47
N ILE A 299 -2.10 11.96 14.04
CA ILE A 299 -2.22 13.21 13.27
C ILE A 299 -1.63 14.37 14.06
N THR A 300 -1.92 14.47 15.36
CA THR A 300 -1.38 15.53 16.23
C THR A 300 0.14 15.45 16.34
N ILE A 301 0.71 14.25 16.48
CA ILE A 301 2.16 14.03 16.52
C ILE A 301 2.80 14.48 15.20
N LEU A 302 2.23 14.06 14.07
CA LEU A 302 2.73 14.35 12.73
C LEU A 302 2.59 15.84 12.35
N GLN A 303 1.52 16.52 12.79
CA GLN A 303 1.32 17.96 12.58
C GLN A 303 2.34 18.81 13.32
N ASN A 304 2.76 18.39 14.52
CA ASN A 304 3.68 19.14 15.37
C ASN A 304 5.15 18.76 15.17
N LEU A 305 5.42 17.90 14.18
CA LEU A 305 6.73 17.33 13.96
C LEU A 305 7.75 18.38 13.53
N GLN A 306 8.88 18.45 14.24
CA GLN A 306 9.98 19.37 13.94
C GLN A 306 11.16 18.64 13.28
N ALA A 307 12.05 19.41 12.65
CA ALA A 307 13.24 18.86 11.99
C ALA A 307 14.18 18.12 12.97
N GLU A 308 14.18 18.48 14.26
CA GLU A 308 14.98 17.80 15.28
C GLU A 308 14.42 16.43 15.69
N ASN A 309 13.14 16.17 15.38
CA ASN A 309 12.49 14.88 15.65
C ASN A 309 12.75 13.84 14.55
N VAL A 310 13.39 14.24 13.45
CA VAL A 310 13.65 13.40 12.29
C VAL A 310 15.10 12.95 12.27
N GLU A 311 15.30 11.64 12.23
CA GLU A 311 16.55 11.04 11.80
C GLU A 311 16.59 11.07 10.26
N TRP A 312 17.27 12.06 9.70
CA TRP A 312 17.29 12.31 8.25
C TRP A 312 18.02 11.24 7.43
N ARG A 313 18.74 10.36 8.10
CA ARG A 313 19.45 9.22 7.53
C ARG A 313 19.12 7.98 8.34
N ALA A 314 18.49 6.99 7.71
CA ALA A 314 18.20 5.73 8.40
C ALA A 314 19.49 5.13 9.03
N PRO A 315 19.46 4.66 10.30
CA PRO A 315 20.66 4.27 11.06
C PRO A 315 21.51 3.16 10.41
N TRP A 316 20.89 2.30 9.61
CA TRP A 316 21.52 1.19 8.89
C TRP A 316 22.07 1.55 7.51
N PHE A 317 21.85 2.78 7.05
CA PHE A 317 22.15 3.14 5.68
C PHE A 317 23.60 3.67 5.54
N LEU A 318 24.45 2.94 4.81
CA LEU A 318 25.88 3.27 4.62
C LEU A 318 26.30 3.63 3.19
N SER A 319 25.41 3.54 2.20
CA SER A 319 25.79 3.85 0.83
C SER A 319 26.11 5.34 0.66
N GLY A 320 27.21 5.64 -0.03
CA GLY A 320 27.73 7.00 -0.24
C GLY A 320 27.13 7.74 -1.44
N GLU A 321 26.00 7.30 -1.99
CA GLU A 321 25.44 7.82 -3.24
C GLU A 321 23.91 7.98 -3.16
N ILE A 322 23.39 8.91 -2.35
CA ILE A 322 21.98 9.32 -2.42
C ILE A 322 21.87 10.83 -2.65
N LEU A 323 20.71 11.27 -3.15
CA LEU A 323 20.09 12.58 -2.96
C LEU A 323 19.69 12.86 -1.48
N GLN A 324 20.48 12.43 -0.51
CA GLN A 324 20.28 12.72 0.92
C GLN A 324 21.56 13.30 1.48
N TYR A 325 21.45 14.45 2.14
CA TYR A 325 22.62 15.15 2.63
C TYR A 325 22.52 15.40 4.13
N ARG A 326 23.39 14.73 4.88
CA ARG A 326 23.71 14.85 6.33
C ARG A 326 22.52 15.02 7.30
N SER A 327 21.74 16.08 7.13
CA SER A 327 20.74 16.61 8.04
C SER A 327 19.38 16.92 7.41
N ARG A 328 19.16 16.82 6.09
CA ARG A 328 17.82 16.94 5.45
C ARG A 328 17.69 16.14 4.15
N GLN A 329 16.49 15.64 3.86
CA GLN A 329 16.12 15.20 2.50
C GLN A 329 15.85 16.43 1.62
N PHE A 330 16.41 16.44 0.41
CA PHE A 330 16.26 17.52 -0.55
C PHE A 330 15.24 17.09 -1.62
N ILE A 331 14.09 17.76 -1.67
CA ILE A 331 13.13 17.57 -2.76
C ILE A 331 13.63 18.36 -3.98
N PRO A 332 14.00 17.69 -5.09
CA PRO A 332 14.51 18.36 -6.29
C PRO A 332 13.38 19.02 -7.08
N ALA A 333 13.72 19.64 -8.22
CA ALA A 333 12.77 20.36 -9.07
C ALA A 333 11.47 19.56 -9.34
N THR A 334 10.33 20.07 -8.85
CA THR A 334 9.04 19.36 -8.85
C THR A 334 8.14 19.73 -10.03
N GLN A 335 8.54 20.73 -10.82
CA GLN A 335 7.76 21.21 -11.95
C GLN A 335 7.40 20.06 -12.91
N GLY A 336 6.11 19.93 -13.19
CA GLY A 336 5.57 18.96 -14.15
C GLY A 336 5.50 17.52 -13.67
N LEU A 337 5.88 17.22 -12.40
CA LEU A 337 5.75 15.88 -11.82
C LEU A 337 4.31 15.35 -11.90
N ALA A 338 3.32 16.22 -11.70
CA ALA A 338 1.90 15.86 -11.82
C ALA A 338 1.52 15.32 -13.22
N GLN A 339 2.27 15.70 -14.27
CA GLN A 339 2.03 15.26 -15.65
C GLN A 339 2.81 13.98 -16.03
N CYS A 340 3.69 13.52 -15.14
CA CYS A 340 4.49 12.31 -15.33
C CYS A 340 3.69 11.02 -15.07
N GLU A 341 2.48 11.11 -14.51
CA GLU A 341 1.56 9.97 -14.40
C GLU A 341 0.85 9.72 -15.75
N PHE A 342 0.82 8.47 -16.21
CA PHE A 342 0.17 8.10 -17.48
C PHE A 342 -0.26 6.63 -17.48
N SER A 343 -1.27 6.31 -18.29
CA SER A 343 -1.69 4.93 -18.49
C SER A 343 -0.97 4.30 -19.68
N TYR A 344 -0.60 3.03 -19.55
CA TYR A 344 0.00 2.23 -20.64
C TYR A 344 -0.94 1.99 -21.82
N LYS A 345 -2.22 2.39 -21.70
CA LYS A 345 -3.23 2.29 -22.77
C LYS A 345 -3.44 3.62 -23.49
N ASP A 346 -2.83 4.70 -23.02
CA ASP A 346 -3.06 6.04 -23.56
C ASP A 346 -2.26 6.26 -24.85
N ASP A 347 -2.80 7.09 -25.74
CA ASP A 347 -2.07 7.48 -26.96
C ASP A 347 -0.75 8.16 -26.60
N GLY A 348 0.33 7.75 -27.27
CA GLY A 348 1.66 8.28 -27.02
C GLY A 348 2.36 7.72 -25.78
N TYR A 349 1.82 6.71 -25.06
CA TYR A 349 2.49 6.12 -23.88
C TYR A 349 3.92 5.65 -24.19
N LYS A 350 4.19 5.11 -25.38
CA LYS A 350 5.54 4.71 -25.81
C LYS A 350 6.52 5.87 -25.85
N LYS A 351 6.04 7.07 -26.18
CA LYS A 351 6.84 8.31 -26.15
C LYS A 351 7.15 8.67 -24.70
N LYS A 352 6.15 8.69 -23.81
CA LYS A 352 6.34 8.93 -22.37
C LYS A 352 7.32 7.94 -21.72
N VAL A 353 7.19 6.64 -22.03
CA VAL A 353 8.12 5.60 -21.55
C VAL A 353 9.55 5.87 -22.01
N ARG A 354 9.76 6.30 -23.26
CA ARG A 354 11.08 6.69 -23.76
C ARG A 354 11.61 7.94 -23.04
N GLU A 355 10.80 8.99 -22.91
CA GLU A 355 11.17 10.21 -22.19
C GLU A 355 11.59 9.92 -20.73
N ILE A 356 10.86 9.03 -20.04
CA ILE A 356 11.21 8.59 -18.68
C ILE A 356 12.49 7.76 -18.67
N SER A 357 12.66 6.83 -19.62
CA SER A 357 13.88 6.04 -19.73
C SER A 357 15.09 6.92 -20.01
N ASP A 358 14.94 7.95 -20.85
CA ASP A 358 15.99 8.90 -21.18
C ASP A 358 16.31 9.79 -19.96
N ALA A 359 15.30 10.21 -19.20
CA ALA A 359 15.48 10.94 -17.94
C ALA A 359 16.20 10.06 -16.88
N TRP A 360 15.84 8.79 -16.76
CA TRP A 360 16.50 7.85 -15.85
C TRP A 360 17.98 7.67 -16.17
N ASN A 361 18.33 7.66 -17.46
CA ASN A 361 19.72 7.61 -17.91
C ASN A 361 20.52 8.91 -17.65
N GLN A 362 19.84 10.00 -17.28
CA GLN A 362 20.44 11.31 -16.97
C GLN A 362 20.49 11.60 -15.46
N THR A 363 20.22 10.59 -14.62
CA THR A 363 20.21 10.73 -13.15
C THR A 363 21.57 11.24 -12.64
N ARG A 364 21.57 12.41 -12.00
CA ARG A 364 22.76 13.01 -11.37
C ARG A 364 22.92 12.44 -9.96
N ARG A 365 24.11 11.91 -9.65
CA ARG A 365 24.44 11.39 -8.30
C ARG A 365 25.37 12.36 -7.58
N MET A 366 25.11 12.57 -6.29
CA MET A 366 25.94 13.38 -5.39
C MET A 366 27.00 12.52 -4.66
N LYS A 367 28.13 13.12 -4.29
CA LYS A 367 29.15 12.52 -3.41
C LYS A 367 28.65 12.45 -1.96
N GLY A 368 28.72 11.27 -1.36
CA GLY A 368 28.19 11.00 -0.01
C GLY A 368 28.93 11.61 1.18
N PHE A 369 29.99 12.41 0.98
CA PHE A 369 30.80 12.91 2.10
C PHE A 369 31.38 14.30 1.84
N THR A 370 30.59 15.35 2.08
CA THR A 370 31.11 16.72 2.26
C THR A 370 30.53 17.35 3.53
N ALA A 371 31.31 18.21 4.19
CA ALA A 371 30.98 18.87 5.45
C ALA A 371 30.63 20.33 5.24
N GLY A 372 29.34 20.65 5.15
CA GLY A 372 28.85 22.04 5.12
C GLY A 372 27.31 22.09 5.12
N PRO A 373 26.68 23.12 5.70
CA PRO A 373 25.22 23.31 5.59
C PRO A 373 24.83 23.55 4.13
N MET A 374 23.81 22.83 3.64
CA MET A 374 23.50 22.79 2.20
C MET A 374 22.09 23.15 1.78
N THR A 375 21.10 23.21 2.69
CA THR A 375 19.89 23.97 2.37
C THR A 375 20.30 25.43 2.27
N THR A 376 20.19 25.98 1.07
CA THR A 376 20.43 27.39 0.84
C THR A 376 19.28 28.17 1.49
N PRO A 377 19.53 29.40 1.96
CA PRO A 377 18.44 30.31 2.33
C PRO A 377 17.39 30.40 1.23
N GLU A 378 17.79 30.31 -0.04
CA GLU A 378 16.94 30.28 -1.22
C GLU A 378 16.01 29.07 -1.27
N TYR A 379 16.50 27.87 -0.93
CA TYR A 379 15.68 26.66 -0.85
C TYR A 379 14.66 26.72 0.30
N GLU A 380 15.10 27.13 1.49
CA GLU A 380 14.20 27.30 2.65
C GLU A 380 13.17 28.40 2.37
N TRP A 381 13.56 29.46 1.67
CA TRP A 381 12.68 30.53 1.22
C TRP A 381 11.64 30.03 0.20
N TRP A 382 12.06 29.24 -0.79
CA TRP A 382 11.13 28.61 -1.73
C TRP A 382 10.16 27.69 -0.99
N ARG A 383 10.66 26.77 -0.15
CA ARG A 383 9.84 25.84 0.63
C ARG A 383 8.84 26.57 1.54
N GLY A 384 9.26 27.66 2.17
CA GLY A 384 8.40 28.46 3.03
C GLY A 384 7.33 29.27 2.29
N ARG A 385 7.51 29.52 0.99
CA ARG A 385 6.56 30.27 0.14
C ARG A 385 5.72 29.41 -0.77
N ARG A 386 6.12 28.16 -1.04
CA ARG A 386 5.38 27.28 -1.95
C ARG A 386 3.96 27.05 -1.46
N VAL A 387 3.03 26.91 -2.40
CA VAL A 387 1.66 26.51 -2.10
C VAL A 387 1.67 25.07 -1.63
N ASN A 388 1.17 24.82 -0.42
CA ASN A 388 1.14 23.49 0.18
C ASN A 388 -0.31 22.98 0.27
N ASP A 389 -0.58 21.92 -0.48
CA ASP A 389 -1.89 21.29 -0.63
C ASP A 389 -2.22 20.27 0.49
N ASN A 390 -1.46 20.25 1.58
CA ASN A 390 -1.69 19.36 2.72
C ASN A 390 -2.69 19.95 3.72
N ILE A 391 -3.27 19.08 4.57
CA ILE A 391 -4.28 19.47 5.57
C ILE A 391 -3.81 20.71 6.35
N PRO A 392 -4.59 21.79 6.36
CA PRO A 392 -4.26 22.99 7.13
C PRO A 392 -4.05 22.67 8.61
N LYS A 393 -3.13 23.40 9.27
CA LYS A 393 -3.17 23.47 10.74
C LYS A 393 -4.61 23.89 11.13
N PRO A 394 -5.26 23.22 12.10
CA PRO A 394 -6.56 23.67 12.57
C PRO A 394 -6.42 25.12 13.03
N ASN A 395 -7.11 26.05 12.36
CA ASN A 395 -7.26 27.39 12.87
C ASN A 395 -7.91 27.28 14.26
N GLN A 396 -7.44 28.06 15.23
CA GLN A 396 -7.98 28.09 16.60
C GLN A 396 -9.46 28.58 16.69
N GLY A 397 -10.24 28.51 15.62
CA GLY A 397 -11.61 29.02 15.53
C GLY A 397 -12.60 28.17 14.74
N SER A 398 -12.25 26.99 14.20
CA SER A 398 -13.25 26.09 13.58
C SER A 398 -13.85 25.15 14.62
N THR A 399 -15.11 25.38 14.98
CA THR A 399 -15.87 24.71 16.05
C THR A 399 -16.35 23.29 15.69
N GLN A 400 -15.82 22.65 14.64
CA GLN A 400 -16.11 21.23 14.37
C GLN A 400 -14.95 20.35 14.84
N PRO A 401 -15.15 19.50 15.86
CA PRO A 401 -14.10 18.61 16.34
C PRO A 401 -13.80 17.54 15.29
N ILE A 402 -12.53 17.13 15.18
CA ILE A 402 -12.04 16.02 14.34
C ILE A 402 -12.89 14.73 14.52
N GLU A 403 -13.51 14.55 15.69
CA GLU A 403 -14.48 13.49 15.99
C GLU A 403 -15.71 13.47 15.06
N GLU A 404 -16.13 14.61 14.50
CA GLU A 404 -17.30 14.69 13.61
C GLU A 404 -16.96 14.15 12.20
N HIS A 405 -15.73 14.33 11.71
CA HIS A 405 -15.25 13.71 10.46
C HIS A 405 -15.04 12.19 10.59
N LEU A 406 -14.70 11.73 11.80
CA LEU A 406 -14.43 10.32 12.12
C LEU A 406 -15.69 9.53 12.51
N ARG A 407 -16.73 10.17 13.08
CA ARG A 407 -18.04 9.55 13.33
C ARG A 407 -18.74 9.10 12.03
N VAL A 408 -18.38 9.71 10.91
CA VAL A 408 -18.89 9.39 9.57
C VAL A 408 -17.87 8.55 8.78
N ALA A 409 -16.86 7.94 9.42
CA ALA A 409 -16.04 6.93 8.75
C ALA A 409 -16.97 5.77 8.36
N PRO A 410 -17.26 5.57 7.07
CA PRO A 410 -18.15 4.51 6.64
C PRO A 410 -17.50 3.20 7.07
N SER A 411 -18.29 2.30 7.64
CA SER A 411 -17.80 0.94 7.93
C SER A 411 -17.18 0.35 6.66
N GLU A 412 -16.25 -0.60 6.78
CA GLU A 412 -15.66 -1.26 5.59
C GLU A 412 -16.76 -1.78 4.64
N LEU A 413 -17.91 -2.16 5.19
CA LEU A 413 -19.11 -2.58 4.47
C LEU A 413 -19.78 -1.46 3.68
N GLU A 414 -19.76 -0.23 4.19
CA GLU A 414 -20.32 0.95 3.52
C GLU A 414 -19.39 1.49 2.44
N ILE A 415 -18.07 1.38 2.63
CA ILE A 415 -17.07 1.60 1.56
C ILE A 415 -17.28 0.59 0.43
N ILE A 416 -17.43 -0.71 0.76
CA ILE A 416 -17.71 -1.76 -0.23
C ILE A 416 -19.03 -1.50 -0.97
N LYS A 417 -20.06 -1.01 -0.26
CA LYS A 417 -21.36 -0.66 -0.85
C LYS A 417 -21.25 0.52 -1.82
N GLN A 418 -20.51 1.57 -1.47
CA GLN A 418 -20.30 2.72 -2.35
C GLN A 418 -19.48 2.35 -3.59
N ASP A 419 -18.46 1.50 -3.43
CA ASP A 419 -17.67 0.98 -4.55
C ASP A 419 -18.50 0.09 -5.49
N PHE A 420 -19.45 -0.67 -4.93
CA PHE A 420 -20.44 -1.43 -5.69
C PHE A 420 -21.39 -0.52 -6.48
N GLU A 421 -21.94 0.52 -5.85
CA GLU A 421 -22.83 1.49 -6.49
C GLU A 421 -22.13 2.25 -7.62
N ARG A 422 -20.86 2.63 -7.41
CA ARG A 422 -20.00 3.26 -8.42
C ARG A 422 -19.80 2.35 -9.64
N LYS A 423 -19.38 1.10 -9.43
CA LYS A 423 -19.18 0.13 -10.52
C LYS A 423 -20.47 -0.24 -11.24
N SER A 424 -21.58 -0.35 -10.50
CA SER A 424 -22.90 -0.60 -11.11
C SER A 424 -23.32 0.57 -12.00
N SER A 425 -23.00 1.81 -11.61
CA SER A 425 -23.27 3.00 -12.41
C SER A 425 -22.37 3.06 -13.65
N GLU A 426 -21.10 2.68 -13.52
CA GLU A 426 -20.16 2.61 -14.65
C GLU A 426 -20.59 1.56 -15.68
N PHE A 427 -21.01 0.37 -15.24
CA PHE A 427 -21.57 -0.64 -16.14
C PHE A 427 -22.88 -0.19 -16.79
N GLY A 428 -23.74 0.53 -16.06
CA GLY A 428 -24.95 1.13 -16.61
C GLY A 428 -24.65 2.08 -17.77
N LYS A 429 -23.72 3.04 -17.56
CA LYS A 429 -23.28 3.98 -18.60
C LYS A 429 -22.68 3.27 -19.83
N LYS A 430 -21.94 2.17 -19.62
CA LYS A 430 -21.34 1.40 -20.71
C LYS A 430 -22.36 0.61 -21.53
N ILE A 431 -23.42 0.13 -20.88
CA ILE A 431 -24.56 -0.50 -21.57
C ILE A 431 -25.29 0.55 -22.42
N GLU A 432 -25.58 1.72 -21.85
CA GLU A 432 -26.23 2.84 -22.54
C GLU A 432 -25.45 3.26 -23.81
N GLN A 433 -24.12 3.43 -23.69
CA GLN A 433 -23.26 3.73 -24.85
C GLN A 433 -23.30 2.65 -25.95
N LEU A 434 -23.32 1.37 -25.58
CA LEU A 434 -23.42 0.26 -26.54
C LEU A 434 -24.82 0.18 -27.18
N GLU A 435 -25.86 0.58 -26.47
CA GLU A 435 -27.23 0.68 -26.99
C GLU A 435 -27.37 1.83 -27.99
N GLU A 436 -26.75 2.98 -27.73
CA GLU A 436 -26.66 4.09 -28.68
C GLU A 436 -25.92 3.69 -29.96
N GLU A 437 -24.80 2.98 -29.83
CA GLU A 437 -24.02 2.48 -30.97
C GLU A 437 -24.84 1.46 -31.80
N LYS A 438 -25.58 0.57 -31.13
CA LYS A 438 -26.52 -0.35 -31.77
C LYS A 438 -27.67 0.37 -32.52
N MET A 439 -28.17 1.49 -31.98
CA MET A 439 -29.17 2.31 -32.66
C MET A 439 -28.60 2.98 -33.92
N ARG A 440 -27.41 3.57 -33.84
CA ARG A 440 -26.72 4.17 -35.01
C ARG A 440 -26.52 3.16 -36.13
N LEU A 441 -25.97 1.99 -35.82
CA LEU A 441 -25.80 0.92 -36.80
C LEU A 441 -27.13 0.37 -37.34
N GLY A 442 -28.20 0.43 -36.54
CA GLY A 442 -29.56 0.13 -36.99
C GLY A 442 -30.02 1.06 -38.11
N LEU A 443 -29.80 2.36 -37.93
CA LEU A 443 -30.12 3.38 -38.94
C LEU A 443 -29.28 3.20 -40.22
N ASP A 444 -27.99 2.89 -40.11
CA ASP A 444 -27.12 2.66 -41.27
C ASP A 444 -27.61 1.46 -42.12
N VAL A 445 -28.04 0.38 -41.46
CA VAL A 445 -28.62 -0.80 -42.15
C VAL A 445 -29.91 -0.42 -42.90
N ASP A 446 -30.77 0.42 -42.31
CA ASP A 446 -32.00 0.88 -42.96
C ASP A 446 -31.71 1.80 -44.15
N ILE A 447 -30.70 2.67 -44.05
CA ILE A 447 -30.23 3.52 -45.15
C ILE A 447 -29.73 2.65 -46.32
N HIS A 448 -28.84 1.69 -46.06
CA HIS A 448 -28.33 0.79 -47.10
C HIS A 448 -29.43 -0.05 -47.74
N LYS A 449 -30.45 -0.45 -46.98
CA LYS A 449 -31.61 -1.16 -47.51
C LYS A 449 -32.44 -0.30 -48.46
N LEU A 450 -32.64 0.97 -48.12
CA LEU A 450 -33.35 1.94 -48.97
C LEU A 450 -32.59 2.19 -50.28
N GLU A 451 -31.26 2.32 -50.22
CA GLU A 451 -30.39 2.48 -51.39
C GLU A 451 -30.43 1.24 -52.30
N ALA A 452 -30.36 0.05 -51.73
CA ALA A 452 -30.48 -1.21 -52.49
C ALA A 452 -31.83 -1.33 -53.20
N GLU A 453 -32.92 -0.89 -52.55
CA GLU A 453 -34.25 -0.88 -53.14
C GLU A 453 -34.38 0.14 -54.29
N LYS A 454 -33.73 1.30 -54.17
CA LYS A 454 -33.66 2.31 -55.24
C LYS A 454 -32.91 1.77 -56.47
N LEU A 455 -31.78 1.09 -56.25
CA LEU A 455 -31.01 0.45 -57.33
C LEU A 455 -31.81 -0.68 -58.00
N ARG A 456 -32.54 -1.49 -57.23
CA ARG A 456 -33.43 -2.53 -57.76
C ARG A 456 -34.50 -1.97 -58.68
N LYS A 457 -35.15 -0.86 -58.29
CA LYS A 457 -36.14 -0.17 -59.13
C LYS A 457 -35.51 0.38 -60.41
N GLY A 458 -34.31 0.95 -60.33
CA GLY A 458 -33.55 1.43 -61.49
C GLY A 458 -33.19 0.30 -62.46
N LYS A 459 -32.77 -0.87 -61.93
CA LYS A 459 -32.47 -2.06 -62.72
C LYS A 459 -33.70 -2.60 -63.46
N ASN A 460 -34.83 -2.76 -62.77
CA ASN A 460 -36.07 -3.22 -63.40
C ASN A 460 -36.50 -2.29 -64.54
N LYS A 461 -36.36 -0.97 -64.35
CA LYS A 461 -36.67 0.01 -65.39
C LYS A 461 -35.75 -0.10 -66.61
N ALA A 462 -34.45 -0.30 -66.39
CA ALA A 462 -33.50 -0.52 -67.47
C ALA A 462 -33.76 -1.84 -68.24
N GLU A 463 -34.20 -2.89 -67.55
CA GLU A 463 -34.60 -4.16 -68.18
C GLU A 463 -35.87 -4.00 -69.04
N GLU A 464 -36.89 -3.29 -68.56
CA GLU A 464 -38.08 -2.96 -69.34
C GLU A 464 -37.75 -2.15 -70.61
N ASP A 465 -36.89 -1.14 -70.48
CA ASP A 465 -36.46 -0.29 -71.60
C ASP A 465 -35.62 -1.10 -72.61
N LEU A 466 -34.80 -2.05 -72.14
CA LEU A 466 -34.04 -2.98 -73.00
C LEU A 466 -34.97 -3.91 -73.79
N ASP A 467 -36.02 -4.46 -73.15
CA ASP A 467 -37.01 -5.30 -73.84
C ASP A 467 -37.84 -4.50 -74.86
N SER A 468 -38.13 -3.23 -74.57
CA SER A 468 -38.73 -2.29 -75.51
C SER A 468 -37.81 -2.06 -76.73
N LEU A 469 -36.53 -1.74 -76.51
CA LEU A 469 -35.53 -1.56 -77.57
C LEU A 469 -35.35 -2.83 -78.41
N LYS A 470 -35.35 -4.01 -77.78
CA LYS A 470 -35.27 -5.31 -78.46
C LYS A 470 -36.51 -5.56 -79.34
N THR A 471 -37.67 -5.08 -78.92
CA THR A 471 -38.91 -5.14 -79.69
C THR A 471 -38.87 -4.18 -80.87
N ASP A 472 -38.38 -2.95 -80.68
CA ASP A 472 -38.22 -1.97 -81.76
C ASP A 472 -37.16 -2.40 -82.77
N TYR A 473 -36.06 -3.00 -82.33
CA TYR A 473 -35.07 -3.64 -83.21
C TYR A 473 -35.68 -4.77 -84.05
N LYS A 474 -36.53 -5.62 -83.45
CA LYS A 474 -37.27 -6.66 -84.19
C LYS A 474 -38.25 -6.06 -85.21
N LYS A 475 -38.95 -4.96 -84.88
CA LYS A 475 -39.83 -4.22 -85.81
C LYS A 475 -39.04 -3.58 -86.95
N LEU A 476 -37.91 -2.94 -86.65
CA LEU A 476 -37.01 -2.35 -87.64
C LEU A 476 -36.49 -3.44 -88.59
N ARG A 477 -36.02 -4.58 -88.05
CA ARG A 477 -35.57 -5.74 -88.83
C ARG A 477 -36.67 -6.32 -89.73
N LYS A 478 -37.93 -6.37 -89.25
CA LYS A 478 -39.09 -6.77 -90.07
C LYS A 478 -39.41 -5.74 -91.15
N SER A 479 -39.35 -4.45 -90.83
CA SER A 479 -39.58 -3.35 -91.78
C SER A 479 -38.53 -3.31 -92.88
N ILE A 480 -37.25 -3.58 -92.55
CA ILE A 480 -36.16 -3.78 -93.53
C ILE A 480 -36.46 -4.95 -94.48
N ARG A 481 -37.12 -6.02 -94.01
CA ARG A 481 -37.51 -7.16 -94.87
C ARG A 481 -38.75 -6.89 -95.73
N THR A 482 -39.60 -5.93 -95.38
CA THR A 482 -40.87 -5.67 -96.07
C THR A 482 -40.87 -4.40 -96.91
N ALA A 483 -40.01 -3.43 -96.63
CA ALA A 483 -39.86 -2.21 -97.41
C ALA A 483 -38.83 -2.41 -98.54
N GLY A 484 -39.33 -2.56 -99.77
CA GLY A 484 -38.54 -2.24 -100.95
C GLY A 484 -38.23 -0.73 -100.98
N LEU A 485 -36.95 -0.39 -100.88
CA LEU A 485 -36.31 0.88 -101.28
C LEU A 485 -37.00 2.20 -100.86
N GLY A 486 -36.60 2.76 -99.71
CA GLY A 486 -36.89 4.16 -99.34
C GLY A 486 -35.79 4.90 -98.55
N LYS A 487 -34.70 4.23 -98.12
CA LYS A 487 -33.54 4.84 -97.45
C LYS A 487 -32.25 4.35 -98.10
N THR A 488 -31.25 5.22 -98.27
CA THR A 488 -29.95 4.88 -98.86
C THR A 488 -29.05 4.13 -97.87
N SER A 489 -28.12 3.30 -98.38
CA SER A 489 -27.21 2.46 -97.57
C SER A 489 -26.40 3.25 -96.53
N GLU A 490 -26.04 4.50 -96.84
CA GLU A 490 -25.34 5.42 -95.94
C GLU A 490 -26.18 5.79 -94.71
N GLN A 491 -27.47 6.07 -94.88
CA GLN A 491 -28.38 6.42 -93.80
C GLN A 491 -28.59 5.25 -92.83
N TRP A 492 -28.63 4.02 -93.37
CA TRP A 492 -28.68 2.80 -92.56
C TRP A 492 -27.42 2.58 -91.74
N ARG A 493 -26.23 2.81 -92.32
CA ARG A 493 -24.96 2.74 -91.58
C ARG A 493 -24.93 3.75 -90.43
N GLN A 494 -25.46 4.95 -90.65
CA GLN A 494 -25.48 6.01 -89.64
C GLN A 494 -26.47 5.72 -88.49
N GLU A 495 -27.65 5.18 -88.77
CA GLU A 495 -28.61 4.75 -87.73
C GLU A 495 -28.09 3.56 -86.92
N ILE A 496 -27.50 2.55 -87.59
CA ILE A 496 -26.89 1.40 -86.90
C ILE A 496 -25.71 1.86 -86.02
N GLY A 497 -24.90 2.81 -86.48
CA GLY A 497 -23.80 3.38 -85.67
C GLY A 497 -24.31 4.13 -84.42
N LYS A 498 -25.42 4.87 -84.54
CA LYS A 498 -26.08 5.55 -83.41
C LYS A 498 -26.65 4.57 -82.39
N GLU A 499 -27.26 3.48 -82.83
CA GLU A 499 -27.78 2.46 -81.91
C GLU A 499 -26.67 1.62 -81.27
N LYS A 500 -25.57 1.35 -81.99
CA LYS A 500 -24.41 0.66 -81.42
C LYS A 500 -23.75 1.48 -80.30
N THR A 501 -23.55 2.79 -80.52
CA THR A 501 -23.00 3.67 -79.48
C THR A 501 -23.93 3.83 -78.27
N ARG A 502 -25.26 3.81 -78.48
CA ARG A 502 -26.23 3.74 -77.38
C ARG A 502 -26.13 2.43 -76.60
N ALA A 503 -26.02 1.30 -77.29
CA ALA A 503 -25.87 -0.01 -76.66
C ALA A 503 -24.58 -0.09 -75.82
N ASP A 504 -23.45 0.39 -76.35
CA ASP A 504 -22.17 0.41 -75.64
C ASP A 504 -22.23 1.29 -74.36
N GLN A 505 -22.94 2.44 -74.43
CA GLN A 505 -23.17 3.29 -73.25
C GLN A 505 -24.06 2.61 -72.19
N TRP A 506 -25.05 1.83 -72.61
CA TRP A 506 -25.91 1.07 -71.69
C TRP A 506 -25.15 -0.08 -71.04
N GLU A 507 -24.32 -0.79 -71.79
CA GLU A 507 -23.50 -1.87 -71.28
C GLU A 507 -22.52 -1.36 -70.20
N LYS A 508 -21.92 -0.18 -70.42
CA LYS A 508 -21.10 0.49 -69.41
C LYS A 508 -21.88 0.87 -68.15
N LYS A 509 -23.06 1.50 -68.28
CA LYS A 509 -23.93 1.84 -67.13
C LYS A 509 -24.36 0.61 -66.35
N PHE A 510 -24.68 -0.49 -67.04
CA PHE A 510 -25.07 -1.74 -66.41
C PHE A 510 -23.93 -2.39 -65.65
N HIS A 511 -22.70 -2.29 -66.17
CA HIS A 511 -21.50 -2.72 -65.47
C HIS A 511 -21.24 -1.88 -64.21
N ASP A 512 -21.33 -0.54 -64.31
CA ASP A 512 -21.12 0.37 -63.17
C ASP A 512 -22.14 0.13 -62.04
N VAL A 513 -23.42 -0.06 -62.39
CA VAL A 513 -24.49 -0.41 -61.42
C VAL A 513 -24.23 -1.76 -60.76
N ARG A 514 -23.71 -2.75 -61.50
CA ARG A 514 -23.39 -4.07 -60.95
C ARG A 514 -22.23 -3.99 -59.93
N VAL A 515 -21.19 -3.21 -60.24
CA VAL A 515 -20.07 -2.99 -59.31
C VAL A 515 -20.55 -2.30 -58.03
N GLN A 516 -21.42 -1.29 -58.14
CA GLN A 516 -22.01 -0.64 -56.96
C GLN A 516 -22.91 -1.59 -56.14
N GLU A 517 -23.68 -2.45 -56.79
CA GLU A 517 -24.51 -3.47 -56.13
C GLU A 517 -23.65 -4.46 -55.31
N ASP A 518 -22.52 -4.90 -55.86
CA ASP A 518 -21.60 -5.82 -55.18
C ASP A 518 -20.91 -5.17 -53.97
N VAL A 519 -20.53 -3.89 -54.08
CA VAL A 519 -19.97 -3.11 -52.95
C VAL A 519 -21.00 -2.95 -51.83
N LEU A 520 -22.24 -2.60 -52.15
CA LEU A 520 -23.31 -2.45 -51.15
C LEU A 520 -23.66 -3.77 -50.46
N LYS A 521 -23.67 -4.90 -51.20
CA LYS A 521 -23.88 -6.24 -50.61
C LYS A 521 -22.79 -6.59 -49.60
N LYS A 522 -21.53 -6.25 -49.91
CA LYS A 522 -20.40 -6.48 -49.02
C LYS A 522 -20.52 -5.65 -47.74
N ASN A 523 -20.81 -4.35 -47.86
CA ASN A 523 -21.00 -3.45 -46.72
C ASN A 523 -22.17 -3.89 -45.84
N LEU A 524 -23.30 -4.30 -46.44
CA LEU A 524 -24.47 -4.80 -45.70
C LEU A 524 -24.14 -6.06 -44.88
N LEU A 525 -23.34 -6.98 -45.44
CA LEU A 525 -22.91 -8.20 -44.74
C LEU A 525 -21.96 -7.88 -43.58
N GLU A 526 -21.04 -6.92 -43.77
CA GLU A 526 -20.14 -6.45 -42.71
C GLU A 526 -20.92 -5.80 -41.56
N SER A 527 -21.85 -4.88 -41.85
CA SER A 527 -22.70 -4.25 -40.82
C SER A 527 -23.61 -5.24 -40.08
N GLN A 528 -24.12 -6.27 -40.77
CA GLN A 528 -24.91 -7.32 -40.12
C GLN A 528 -24.07 -8.16 -39.14
N ASN A 529 -22.84 -8.52 -39.53
CA ASN A 529 -21.92 -9.27 -38.68
C ASN A 529 -21.49 -8.46 -37.44
N GLU A 530 -21.26 -7.15 -37.61
CA GLU A 530 -20.97 -6.25 -36.48
C GLU A 530 -22.15 -6.11 -35.52
N LYS A 531 -23.37 -5.95 -36.04
CA LYS A 531 -24.61 -5.92 -35.24
C LYS A 531 -24.78 -7.19 -34.41
N GLU A 532 -24.43 -8.36 -34.96
CA GLU A 532 -24.53 -9.64 -34.27
C GLU A 532 -23.45 -9.80 -33.18
N LYS A 533 -22.21 -9.35 -33.45
CA LYS A 533 -21.13 -9.26 -32.44
C LYS A 533 -21.47 -8.30 -31.30
N LEU A 534 -22.11 -7.17 -31.57
CA LEU A 534 -22.54 -6.23 -30.53
C LEU A 534 -23.67 -6.83 -29.68
N ARG A 535 -24.63 -7.53 -30.28
CA ARG A 535 -25.69 -8.25 -29.55
C ARG A 535 -25.13 -9.30 -28.59
N SER A 536 -24.13 -10.06 -29.00
CA SER A 536 -23.52 -11.07 -28.14
C SER A 536 -22.76 -10.44 -26.96
N ARG A 537 -22.05 -9.32 -27.17
CA ARG A 537 -21.38 -8.55 -26.11
C ARG A 537 -22.36 -7.95 -25.10
N VAL A 538 -23.47 -7.36 -25.56
CA VAL A 538 -24.52 -6.83 -24.68
C VAL A 538 -25.11 -7.97 -23.81
N ALA A 539 -25.45 -9.11 -24.42
CA ALA A 539 -25.98 -10.27 -23.68
C ALA A 539 -24.97 -10.89 -22.68
N GLU A 540 -23.67 -10.76 -22.92
CA GLU A 540 -22.62 -11.18 -21.99
C GLU A 540 -22.47 -10.20 -20.81
N LEU A 541 -22.50 -8.89 -21.08
CA LEU A 541 -22.47 -7.84 -20.06
C LEU A 541 -23.72 -7.86 -19.17
N GLU A 542 -24.91 -8.08 -19.75
CA GLU A 542 -26.17 -8.24 -19.00
C GLU A 542 -26.13 -9.47 -18.08
N ARG A 543 -25.63 -10.62 -18.58
CA ARG A 543 -25.44 -11.82 -17.74
C ARG A 543 -24.43 -11.59 -16.63
N SER A 544 -23.34 -10.87 -16.91
CA SER A 544 -22.32 -10.53 -15.92
C SER A 544 -22.85 -9.57 -14.86
N LEU A 545 -23.65 -8.57 -15.26
CA LEU A 545 -24.33 -7.63 -14.37
C LEU A 545 -25.35 -8.36 -13.48
N HIS A 546 -26.13 -9.28 -14.05
CA HIS A 546 -27.10 -10.08 -13.30
C HIS A 546 -26.41 -11.05 -12.32
N GLN A 547 -25.32 -11.69 -12.74
CA GLN A 547 -24.54 -12.59 -11.90
C GLN A 547 -23.80 -11.83 -10.78
N HIS A 548 -23.32 -10.61 -11.06
CA HIS A 548 -22.74 -9.71 -10.06
C HIS A 548 -23.80 -9.25 -9.05
N ARG A 549 -25.00 -8.89 -9.51
CA ARG A 549 -26.15 -8.56 -8.65
C ARG A 549 -26.58 -9.74 -7.77
N SER A 550 -26.57 -10.98 -8.29
CA SER A 550 -27.05 -12.16 -7.56
C SER A 550 -26.02 -12.82 -6.65
N ARG A 551 -24.72 -12.80 -6.98
CA ARG A 551 -23.66 -13.42 -6.15
C ARG A 551 -23.20 -12.57 -4.97
N ASN A 552 -23.16 -11.24 -5.09
CA ASN A 552 -22.54 -10.39 -4.07
C ASN A 552 -23.50 -9.72 -3.09
N SER A 553 -24.81 -9.63 -3.37
CA SER A 553 -25.74 -8.92 -2.48
C SER A 553 -26.29 -9.83 -1.39
N VAL A 554 -26.98 -10.92 -1.71
CA VAL A 554 -27.77 -11.64 -0.68
C VAL A 554 -26.92 -12.64 0.12
N ILE A 555 -25.97 -13.35 -0.49
CA ILE A 555 -25.20 -14.39 0.19
C ILE A 555 -24.09 -13.78 1.05
N GLU A 556 -23.35 -12.80 0.53
CA GLU A 556 -22.30 -12.11 1.28
C GLU A 556 -22.92 -11.24 2.39
N LEU A 557 -24.00 -10.48 2.14
CA LEU A 557 -24.67 -9.75 3.22
C LEU A 557 -25.27 -10.67 4.26
N LYS A 558 -25.84 -11.82 3.89
CA LYS A 558 -26.38 -12.78 4.86
C LYS A 558 -25.28 -13.46 5.68
N ALA A 559 -24.14 -13.79 5.06
CA ALA A 559 -22.98 -14.32 5.78
C ALA A 559 -22.34 -13.27 6.70
N SER A 560 -22.24 -12.01 6.26
CA SER A 560 -21.77 -10.89 7.09
C SER A 560 -22.74 -10.57 8.22
N LEU A 561 -24.07 -10.65 7.99
CA LEU A 561 -25.09 -10.43 9.03
C LEU A 561 -25.00 -11.50 10.12
N SER A 562 -24.91 -12.79 9.74
CA SER A 562 -24.72 -13.88 10.70
C SER A 562 -23.41 -13.73 11.48
N ARG A 563 -22.32 -13.29 10.82
CA ARG A 563 -21.05 -13.01 11.51
C ARG A 563 -21.14 -11.84 12.49
N ILE A 564 -21.93 -10.82 12.18
CA ILE A 564 -22.20 -9.69 13.08
C ILE A 564 -23.04 -10.14 14.28
N GLU A 565 -24.02 -11.02 14.09
CA GLU A 565 -24.81 -11.61 15.17
C GLU A 565 -23.94 -12.47 16.11
N GLU A 566 -23.08 -13.32 15.57
CA GLU A 566 -22.10 -14.10 16.35
C GLU A 566 -21.15 -13.20 17.16
N LEU A 567 -20.62 -12.14 16.55
CA LEU A 567 -19.73 -11.20 17.23
C LEU A 567 -20.45 -10.41 18.34
N LYS A 568 -21.73 -10.07 18.15
CA LYS A 568 -22.54 -9.43 19.20
C LYS A 568 -22.72 -10.32 20.41
N GLU A 569 -22.94 -11.62 20.19
CA GLU A 569 -23.07 -12.58 21.29
C GLU A 569 -21.76 -12.73 22.07
N GLU A 570 -20.62 -12.81 21.37
CA GLU A 570 -19.29 -12.86 22.00
C GLU A 570 -18.93 -11.57 22.75
N ILE A 571 -19.28 -10.40 22.21
CA ILE A 571 -19.13 -9.12 22.93
C ILE A 571 -19.94 -9.13 24.22
N GLY A 572 -21.20 -9.60 24.18
CA GLY A 572 -22.03 -9.74 25.38
C GLY A 572 -21.40 -10.65 26.44
N LYS A 573 -20.82 -11.79 26.03
CA LYS A 573 -20.08 -12.68 26.95
C LYS A 573 -18.87 -11.98 27.56
N LEU A 574 -18.08 -11.26 26.76
CA LEU A 574 -16.91 -10.52 27.23
C LEU A 574 -17.29 -9.36 28.18
N GLU A 575 -18.39 -8.65 27.91
CA GLU A 575 -18.90 -7.59 28.79
C GLU A 575 -19.31 -8.15 30.17
N THR A 576 -19.99 -9.30 30.20
CA THR A 576 -20.33 -9.96 31.48
C THR A 576 -19.07 -10.40 32.23
N ALA A 577 -18.09 -10.99 31.55
CA ALA A 577 -16.82 -11.41 32.15
C ALA A 577 -16.01 -10.22 32.67
N LEU A 578 -16.01 -9.10 31.94
CA LEU A 578 -15.36 -7.87 32.36
C LEU A 578 -16.01 -7.32 33.63
N GLN A 579 -17.35 -7.32 33.69
CA GLN A 579 -18.05 -6.82 34.87
C GLN A 579 -17.82 -7.71 36.10
N ASP A 580 -17.80 -9.03 35.92
CA ASP A 580 -17.39 -9.98 36.96
C ASP A 580 -15.96 -9.73 37.45
N SER A 581 -15.04 -9.47 36.51
CA SER A 581 -13.65 -9.15 36.85
C SER A 581 -13.52 -7.84 37.63
N LYS A 582 -14.35 -6.84 37.27
CA LYS A 582 -14.38 -5.54 37.95
C LYS A 582 -14.85 -5.67 39.40
N ILE A 583 -15.93 -6.43 39.63
CA ILE A 583 -16.43 -6.70 41.00
C ILE A 583 -15.36 -7.42 41.83
N ARG A 584 -14.62 -8.37 41.24
CA ARG A 584 -13.52 -9.06 41.93
C ARG A 584 -12.37 -8.11 42.30
N VAL A 585 -12.02 -7.17 41.42
CA VAL A 585 -10.99 -6.17 41.70
C VAL A 585 -11.44 -5.24 42.83
N GLU A 586 -12.67 -4.72 42.79
CA GLU A 586 -13.23 -3.87 43.86
C GLU A 586 -13.24 -4.61 45.21
N LEU A 587 -13.58 -5.91 45.24
CA LEU A 587 -13.52 -6.74 46.44
C LEU A 587 -12.08 -6.90 46.97
N LEU A 588 -11.11 -7.11 46.08
CA LEU A 588 -9.70 -7.25 46.46
C LEU A 588 -9.12 -5.92 46.97
N GLU A 589 -9.52 -4.79 46.40
CA GLU A 589 -9.15 -3.46 46.86
C GLU A 589 -9.69 -3.19 48.28
N ALA A 590 -10.95 -3.52 48.54
CA ALA A 590 -11.54 -3.43 49.88
C ALA A 590 -10.80 -4.30 50.92
N ASN A 591 -10.46 -5.54 50.55
CA ASN A 591 -9.67 -6.42 51.41
C ASN A 591 -8.27 -5.87 51.68
N ASN A 592 -7.59 -5.33 50.66
CA ASN A 592 -6.27 -4.73 50.83
C ASN A 592 -6.28 -3.52 51.77
N GLU A 593 -7.33 -2.70 51.72
CA GLU A 593 -7.46 -1.57 52.62
C GLU A 593 -7.67 -2.04 54.07
N GLN A 594 -8.46 -3.09 54.28
CA GLN A 594 -8.61 -3.73 55.59
C GLN A 594 -7.28 -4.29 56.12
N TYR A 595 -6.47 -4.93 55.26
CA TYR A 595 -5.13 -5.40 55.65
C TYR A 595 -4.17 -4.26 56.00
N ARG A 596 -4.26 -3.12 55.30
CA ARG A 596 -3.46 -1.92 55.64
C ARG A 596 -3.81 -1.36 57.00
N GLU A 597 -5.09 -1.28 57.35
CA GLU A 597 -5.53 -0.83 58.68
C GLU A 597 -5.03 -1.76 59.79
N GLN A 598 -5.13 -3.08 59.59
CA GLN A 598 -4.61 -4.07 60.55
C GLN A 598 -3.08 -3.98 60.71
N LEU A 599 -2.36 -3.76 59.61
CA LEU A 599 -0.92 -3.53 59.64
C LEU A 599 -0.58 -2.27 60.43
N PHE A 600 -1.32 -1.18 60.21
CA PHE A 600 -1.10 0.09 60.91
C PHE A 600 -1.34 -0.04 62.42
N GLN A 601 -2.43 -0.73 62.82
CA GLN A 601 -2.70 -1.03 64.23
C GLN A 601 -1.60 -1.89 64.87
N SER A 602 -1.13 -2.92 64.15
CA SER A 602 -0.05 -3.78 64.62
C SER A 602 1.27 -3.02 64.77
N GLN A 603 1.59 -2.14 63.82
CA GLN A 603 2.77 -1.27 63.89
C GLN A 603 2.71 -0.29 65.06
N ASP A 604 1.53 0.26 65.37
CA ASP A 604 1.37 1.16 66.51
C ASP A 604 1.53 0.42 67.85
N GLN A 605 1.01 -0.80 67.95
CA GLN A 605 1.23 -1.66 69.11
C GLN A 605 2.72 -2.01 69.31
N ILE A 606 3.44 -2.31 68.23
CA ILE A 606 4.88 -2.57 68.28
C ILE A 606 5.63 -1.33 68.77
N ARG A 607 5.33 -0.15 68.20
CA ARG A 607 5.95 1.12 68.61
C ARG A 607 5.71 1.44 70.08
N ASN A 608 4.49 1.21 70.60
CA ASN A 608 4.19 1.41 72.01
C ASN A 608 4.98 0.43 72.90
N ARG A 609 5.06 -0.84 72.50
CA ARG A 609 5.89 -1.84 73.21
C ARG A 609 7.38 -1.52 73.19
N ASP A 610 7.90 -1.05 72.06
CA ASP A 610 9.30 -0.64 71.93
C ASP A 610 9.62 0.57 72.81
N TYR A 611 8.68 1.53 72.92
CA TYR A 611 8.79 2.66 73.84
C TYR A 611 8.87 2.19 75.30
N VAL A 612 7.92 1.34 75.73
CA VAL A 612 7.89 0.78 77.10
C VAL A 612 9.14 -0.05 77.40
N MET A 613 9.60 -0.86 76.44
CA MET A 613 10.81 -1.66 76.57
C MET A 613 12.07 -0.80 76.64
N GLY A 614 12.14 0.29 75.86
CA GLY A 614 13.20 1.28 75.94
C GLY A 614 13.25 1.99 77.30
N GLU A 615 12.09 2.35 77.86
CA GLU A 615 11.99 2.94 79.19
C GLU A 615 12.45 1.94 80.28
N ALA A 616 12.00 0.68 80.20
CA ALA A 616 12.42 -0.38 81.12
C ALA A 616 13.94 -0.65 81.05
N VAL A 617 14.54 -0.67 79.86
CA VAL A 617 16.00 -0.81 79.70
C VAL A 617 16.73 0.37 80.33
N THR A 618 16.20 1.58 80.21
CA THR A 618 16.78 2.78 80.82
C THR A 618 16.75 2.68 82.34
N GLN A 619 15.62 2.29 82.93
CA GLN A 619 15.49 2.07 84.37
C GLN A 619 16.42 0.96 84.88
N VAL A 620 16.55 -0.15 84.13
CA VAL A 620 17.48 -1.24 84.47
C VAL A 620 18.93 -0.75 84.48
N ARG A 621 19.33 0.08 83.50
CA ARG A 621 20.65 0.70 83.48
C ARG A 621 20.88 1.62 84.68
N GLU A 622 19.91 2.46 85.03
CA GLU A 622 20.00 3.34 86.20
C GLU A 622 20.20 2.54 87.49
N VAL A 623 19.42 1.47 87.70
CA VAL A 623 19.56 0.58 88.86
C VAL A 623 20.92 -0.12 88.85
N ALA A 624 21.40 -0.56 87.69
CA ALA A 624 22.71 -1.18 87.56
C ALA A 624 23.85 -0.22 87.93
N ASP A 625 23.77 1.04 87.50
CA ASP A 625 24.72 2.11 87.82
C ASP A 625 24.74 2.41 89.33
N HIS A 626 23.56 2.45 89.97
CA HIS A 626 23.45 2.62 91.42
C HIS A 626 24.06 1.44 92.19
N LEU A 627 23.79 0.20 91.75
CA LEU A 627 24.37 -1.01 92.35
C LEU A 627 25.90 -1.05 92.18
N GLN A 628 26.41 -0.58 91.05
CA GLN A 628 27.85 -0.48 90.81
C GLN A 628 28.50 0.55 91.74
N THR A 629 27.85 1.70 91.95
CA THR A 629 28.28 2.71 92.91
C THR A 629 28.29 2.17 94.35
N LEU A 630 27.23 1.46 94.76
CA LEU A 630 27.14 0.82 96.06
C LEU A 630 28.18 -0.29 96.25
N ALA A 631 28.52 -1.04 95.21
CA ALA A 631 29.57 -2.05 95.26
C ALA A 631 30.95 -1.43 95.51
N VAL A 632 31.26 -0.28 94.88
CA VAL A 632 32.49 0.47 95.13
C VAL A 632 32.53 0.98 96.57
N GLN A 633 31.42 1.52 97.07
CA GLN A 633 31.32 1.95 98.48
C GLN A 633 31.46 0.77 99.45
N ALA A 634 30.89 -0.38 99.11
CA ALA A 634 30.99 -1.60 99.91
C ALA A 634 32.43 -2.15 99.96
N ASP A 635 33.19 -2.03 98.88
CA ASP A 635 34.62 -2.38 98.86
C ASP A 635 35.44 -1.48 99.78
N ILE A 636 35.17 -0.17 99.78
CA ILE A 636 35.83 0.80 100.68
C ILE A 636 35.50 0.49 102.16
N LEU A 637 34.24 0.17 102.47
CA LEU A 637 33.80 -0.13 103.83
C LEU A 637 34.28 -1.50 104.33
N SER A 638 34.43 -2.49 103.43
CA SER A 638 34.92 -3.84 103.77
C SER A 638 36.37 -3.80 104.26
N LEU A 639 37.20 -2.89 103.74
CA LEU A 639 38.58 -2.67 104.22
C LEU A 639 38.65 -2.05 105.63
N LYS A 640 37.55 -1.46 106.12
CA LYS A 640 37.50 -0.73 107.39
C LYS A 640 36.92 -1.56 108.54
N TYR A 641 36.17 -2.62 108.24
CA TYR A 641 35.44 -3.44 109.23
C TYR A 641 35.75 -4.93 109.07
N GLU A 642 36.99 -5.34 109.32
CA GLU A 642 37.38 -6.74 109.53
C GLU A 642 37.58 -7.03 111.04
N SER A 643 36.52 -6.87 111.85
CA SER A 643 36.58 -7.09 113.31
C SER A 643 35.86 -8.38 113.75
N GLU A 644 36.40 -9.12 114.73
CA GLU A 644 35.92 -10.41 115.29
C GLU A 644 34.58 -10.37 116.07
N SER A 645 33.78 -9.32 115.91
CA SER A 645 32.46 -9.17 116.51
C SER A 645 31.37 -9.85 115.67
N ASP A 646 30.39 -10.48 116.30
CA ASP A 646 29.23 -11.09 115.62
C ASP A 646 28.45 -10.09 114.73
N ARG A 647 28.41 -8.80 115.13
CA ARG A 647 27.83 -7.74 114.29
C ARG A 647 28.72 -7.36 113.11
N GLY A 648 30.04 -7.38 113.28
CA GLY A 648 31.02 -7.14 112.22
C GLY A 648 31.00 -8.22 111.14
N ARG A 649 30.92 -9.50 111.54
CA ARG A 649 30.76 -10.62 110.59
C ARG A 649 29.47 -10.52 109.77
N LYS A 650 28.37 -10.09 110.39
CA LYS A 650 27.09 -9.88 109.68
C LYS A 650 27.16 -8.71 108.69
N LEU A 651 27.85 -7.63 109.04
CA LEU A 651 28.08 -6.48 108.16
C LEU A 651 28.98 -6.85 106.97
N ALA A 652 30.10 -7.53 107.20
CA ALA A 652 30.99 -8.00 106.14
C ALA A 652 30.28 -8.98 105.17
N TRP A 653 29.40 -9.83 105.68
CA TRP A 653 28.57 -10.71 104.86
C TRP A 653 27.60 -9.92 103.95
N LEU A 654 26.96 -8.86 104.47
CA LEU A 654 26.10 -7.98 103.69
C LEU A 654 26.87 -7.22 102.60
N LEU A 655 28.05 -6.69 102.92
CA LEU A 655 28.91 -5.98 101.95
C LEU A 655 29.38 -6.90 100.82
N ARG A 656 29.73 -8.16 101.11
CA ARG A 656 30.04 -9.18 100.08
C ARG A 656 28.83 -9.48 99.19
N LYS A 657 27.60 -9.48 99.73
CA LYS A 657 26.38 -9.65 98.94
C LYS A 657 26.13 -8.45 98.01
N VAL A 658 26.33 -7.23 98.48
CA VAL A 658 26.23 -6.00 97.65
C VAL A 658 27.26 -6.02 96.53
N LYS A 659 28.50 -6.41 96.81
CA LYS A 659 29.56 -6.58 95.79
C LYS A 659 29.18 -7.61 94.72
N ALA A 660 28.67 -8.77 95.13
CA ALA A 660 28.24 -9.82 94.20
C ALA A 660 27.07 -9.36 93.30
N LEU A 661 26.17 -8.52 93.84
CA LEU A 661 25.10 -7.90 93.07
C LEU A 661 25.62 -6.87 92.07
N GLY A 662 26.60 -6.03 92.43
CA GLY A 662 27.24 -5.09 91.51
C GLY A 662 27.96 -5.77 90.34
N ILE A 663 28.69 -6.88 90.57
CA ILE A 663 29.34 -7.64 89.50
C ILE A 663 28.32 -8.22 88.51
N ARG A 664 27.16 -8.68 89.01
CA ARG A 664 26.06 -9.16 88.15
C ARG A 664 25.37 -8.02 87.40
N ALA A 665 25.30 -6.83 88.01
CA ALA A 665 24.70 -5.65 87.38
C ALA A 665 25.49 -5.15 86.16
N LYS A 666 26.81 -5.42 86.08
CA LYS A 666 27.64 -5.03 84.92
C LYS A 666 27.19 -5.56 83.57
N SER A 667 26.48 -6.71 83.52
CA SER A 667 25.96 -7.23 82.26
C SER A 667 24.72 -6.47 81.74
N TYR A 668 24.22 -5.51 82.50
CA TYR A 668 23.02 -4.72 82.20
C TYR A 668 23.32 -3.24 81.94
N MET A 669 24.59 -2.84 81.92
CA MET A 669 25.06 -1.54 81.44
C MET A 669 25.39 -1.64 79.95
#